data_AF-A0A2T1DAN3-F1
#
_entry.id   AF-A0A2T1DAN3-F1
#
_cell.length_a   1.000
_cell.length_b   1.000
_cell.length_c   1.000
_cell.angle_alpha   90.00
_cell.angle_beta   90.00
_cell.angle_gamma   90.00
#
_symmetry.space_group_name_H-M   'P 1'
#
loop_
_entity.id
_entity.type
_entity.pdbx_description
1 polymer ?
#
loop_
_entity_poly.entity_id
_entity_poly.type
_entity_poly.pdbx_seq_one_letter_code
_entity_poly.pdbx_strand_id
1 'polypeptide(L)'
;MKQADNNAPIQQTFQYRKKRQQGVTRSVITGAVTALWLALQGAVGSPPGLAVRGEADTQDSYSELLQNIDSGRVSRVELDESRSVARVFLRGQPDTEAREVVLFADDNPEFYEAIRRNDVQLDVQRSTDGSALAGLVFHALLAFIAIMILLMFLRRTSNASGQAMNFGKSKARFQMEAKTGVLFDDVAGIEEAKEELQEVVTFLKKPERFTAVGARIPRGVLLVGPPGTGKTLLAKAIAGEAGVPFFSISGSEFVEMFVGVGASRVRDLFKKAKENAPCIVFIDEIDAVGRQRGTGIGGGNDEREQTLNQLLTEMDGFEGNAGVIIIAATNRPDVLDQALLRPGRFDRQVIVDFPSLKGRLGILEVHARNKKLAPDVSLEAIARRTPGFSGADLANMLNEAAILTARRRKESITSLEVDDAIERVVAGMERVPLVDSKKKRLVAYHEVGHALIGTLLKDHNPLLKVSIIGRGQAMGLTWFEPGEEIPTRNYFLDRITAILGGRAAEEVIFGDAEVTIGASDDLQKLTSMAREMVTRYGMSDLGPYALENDSSEVFLGRDLMSRSEFSEEIATKVDQQVRQIVTHCYAHACRIIRENRTLIDRIVDILIEQETIEGEQFREIVEQYTPIPEGQVASKTA
;
A
#
# COMPACT_ATOMS: atom_id res chain seq x y z
N MET A 1 45.00 29.38 25.60
CA MET A 1 45.63 29.06 24.30
C MET A 1 44.68 28.12 23.56
N LYS A 2 44.16 28.57 22.40
CA LYS A 2 43.36 27.88 21.38
C LYS A 2 41.92 27.40 21.72
N GLN A 3 40.98 28.21 21.21
CA GLN A 3 39.65 27.83 20.70
C GLN A 3 39.78 26.92 19.46
N ALA A 4 38.85 25.98 19.30
CA ALA A 4 38.42 25.34 18.05
C ALA A 4 37.03 24.72 18.34
N ASP A 5 35.93 25.31 17.89
CA ASP A 5 35.30 25.26 16.56
C ASP A 5 34.07 24.33 16.58
N ASN A 6 32.95 24.91 17.03
CA ASN A 6 31.60 24.42 16.80
C ASN A 6 31.15 24.92 15.42
N ASN A 7 31.08 24.04 14.41
CA ASN A 7 30.43 24.38 13.16
C ASN A 7 29.84 23.15 12.45
N ALA A 8 28.65 22.73 12.88
CA ALA A 8 27.68 21.99 12.07
C ALA A 8 26.29 22.09 12.72
N PRO A 9 25.46 23.06 12.29
CA PRO A 9 24.35 22.70 11.40
C PRO A 9 24.00 23.84 10.42
N ILE A 10 24.74 23.97 9.31
CA ILE A 10 24.42 24.96 8.26
C ILE A 10 24.12 24.29 6.90
N GLN A 11 24.38 22.99 6.73
CA GLN A 11 24.15 22.31 5.44
C GLN A 11 22.74 21.76 5.23
N GLN A 12 21.98 21.46 6.29
CA GLN A 12 20.60 20.95 6.16
C GLN A 12 19.57 22.08 5.92
N THR A 13 19.82 23.29 6.42
CA THR A 13 18.95 24.46 6.19
C THR A 13 19.08 25.05 4.78
N PHE A 14 20.21 24.85 4.10
CA PHE A 14 20.38 25.27 2.69
C PHE A 14 19.67 24.35 1.68
N GLN A 15 19.59 23.05 1.96
CA GLN A 15 18.89 22.07 1.11
C GLN A 15 17.36 22.27 1.14
N TYR A 16 16.80 22.63 2.30
CA TYR A 16 15.37 22.93 2.43
C TYR A 16 14.97 24.26 1.78
N ARG A 17 15.86 25.27 1.77
CA ARG A 17 15.62 26.57 1.13
C ARG A 17 15.68 26.51 -0.41
N LYS A 18 16.49 25.61 -0.99
CA LYS A 18 16.63 25.43 -2.44
C LYS A 18 15.44 24.70 -3.08
N LYS A 19 14.86 23.70 -2.39
CA LYS A 19 13.64 23.01 -2.86
C LYS A 19 12.41 23.91 -2.85
N ARG A 20 12.31 24.85 -1.89
CA ARG A 20 11.25 25.88 -1.89
C ARG A 20 11.42 26.90 -3.02
N GLN A 21 12.65 27.28 -3.38
CA GLN A 21 12.88 28.24 -4.47
C GLN A 21 12.58 27.70 -5.87
N GLN A 22 12.74 26.39 -6.13
CA GLN A 22 12.42 25.79 -7.44
C GLN A 22 10.92 25.49 -7.64
N GLY A 23 10.18 25.23 -6.56
CA GLY A 23 8.71 25.16 -6.61
C GLY A 23 8.07 26.53 -6.84
N VAL A 24 8.64 27.58 -6.24
CA VAL A 24 8.13 28.96 -6.33
C VAL A 24 8.29 29.55 -7.73
N THR A 25 9.34 29.22 -8.49
CA THR A 25 9.48 29.77 -9.86
C THR A 25 8.50 29.16 -10.86
N ARG A 26 8.17 27.87 -10.76
CA ARG A 26 7.13 27.26 -11.61
C ARG A 26 5.72 27.73 -11.23
N SER A 27 5.41 27.84 -9.93
CA SER A 27 4.10 28.32 -9.46
C SER A 27 3.85 29.79 -9.78
N VAL A 28 4.91 30.61 -9.79
CA VAL A 28 4.80 32.02 -10.20
C VAL A 28 4.55 32.14 -11.70
N ILE A 29 5.13 31.29 -12.54
CA ILE A 29 4.90 31.31 -14.00
C ILE A 29 3.51 30.79 -14.35
N THR A 30 3.07 29.68 -13.76
CA THR A 30 1.69 29.19 -13.98
C THR A 30 0.67 30.15 -13.41
N GLY A 31 0.91 30.70 -12.21
CA GLY A 31 0.07 31.72 -11.59
C GLY A 31 -0.04 32.99 -12.41
N ALA A 32 1.05 33.45 -13.02
CA ALA A 32 1.04 34.63 -13.90
C ALA A 32 0.27 34.38 -15.20
N VAL A 33 0.39 33.18 -15.79
CA VAL A 33 -0.35 32.82 -17.02
C VAL A 33 -1.84 32.62 -16.72
N THR A 34 -2.20 31.98 -15.61
CA THR A 34 -3.60 31.84 -15.21
C THR A 34 -4.21 33.17 -14.80
N ALA A 35 -3.47 34.04 -14.13
CA ALA A 35 -3.94 35.39 -13.78
C ALA A 35 -4.12 36.26 -15.03
N LEU A 36 -3.22 36.15 -16.01
CA LEU A 36 -3.35 36.83 -17.29
C LEU A 36 -4.54 36.29 -18.10
N TRP A 37 -4.77 34.98 -18.09
CA TRP A 37 -5.90 34.35 -18.76
C TRP A 37 -7.25 34.71 -18.10
N LEU A 38 -7.30 34.75 -16.77
CA LEU A 38 -8.46 35.23 -16.00
C LEU A 38 -8.70 36.73 -16.21
N ALA A 39 -7.65 37.55 -16.25
CA ALA A 39 -7.76 38.99 -16.53
C ALA A 39 -8.24 39.26 -17.96
N LEU A 40 -7.83 38.44 -18.94
CA LEU A 40 -8.34 38.52 -20.31
C LEU A 40 -9.80 38.08 -20.43
N GLN A 41 -10.23 37.07 -19.67
CA GLN A 41 -11.64 36.66 -19.65
C GLN A 41 -12.55 37.70 -19.01
N GLY A 42 -12.10 38.37 -17.93
CA GLY A 42 -12.85 39.46 -17.29
C GLY A 42 -12.98 40.72 -18.17
N ALA A 43 -12.11 40.87 -19.18
CA ALA A 43 -12.06 42.03 -20.05
C ALA A 43 -12.96 41.93 -21.30
N VAL A 44 -13.53 40.75 -21.62
CA VAL A 44 -14.32 40.52 -22.85
C VAL A 44 -15.84 40.66 -22.61
N GLY A 45 -16.29 40.82 -21.36
CA GLY A 45 -17.72 40.76 -21.01
C GLY A 45 -18.37 42.03 -20.45
N SER A 46 -17.65 43.12 -20.23
CA SER A 46 -18.28 44.36 -19.69
C SER A 46 -17.46 45.60 -20.06
N PRO A 47 -18.09 46.68 -20.58
CA PRO A 47 -17.38 47.95 -20.69
C PRO A 47 -16.97 48.42 -19.28
N PRO A 48 -15.77 49.01 -19.11
CA PRO A 48 -15.34 49.47 -17.81
C PRO A 48 -16.23 50.62 -17.36
N GLY A 49 -17.08 50.36 -16.37
CA GLY A 49 -17.71 51.39 -15.57
C GLY A 49 -16.62 52.17 -14.84
N LEU A 50 -16.09 53.20 -15.49
CA LEU A 50 -15.46 54.32 -14.80
C LEU A 50 -16.52 54.89 -13.86
N ALA A 51 -16.47 54.46 -12.60
CA ALA A 51 -17.25 55.05 -11.53
C ALA A 51 -16.83 56.51 -11.38
N VAL A 52 -17.47 57.39 -12.15
CA VAL A 52 -17.54 58.81 -11.87
C VAL A 52 -18.34 58.90 -10.57
N ARG A 53 -17.62 59.01 -9.45
CA ARG A 53 -18.18 59.53 -8.20
C ARG A 53 -18.62 60.97 -8.48
N GLY A 54 -19.89 61.14 -8.79
CA GLY A 54 -20.60 62.43 -8.79
C GLY A 54 -21.58 62.43 -7.63
N GLU A 55 -21.42 63.39 -6.72
CA GLU A 55 -22.34 63.72 -5.64
C GLU A 55 -23.72 64.09 -6.18
N ALA A 56 -24.79 63.48 -5.66
CA ALA A 56 -26.12 64.11 -5.51
C ALA A 56 -27.01 63.30 -4.55
N ASP A 57 -27.52 64.00 -3.55
CA ASP A 57 -28.06 63.58 -2.26
C ASP A 57 -29.59 63.36 -2.28
N THR A 58 -30.17 62.84 -3.36
CA THR A 58 -31.63 62.58 -3.45
C THR A 58 -31.96 61.47 -4.44
N GLN A 59 -31.72 60.20 -4.07
CA GLN A 59 -32.31 59.05 -4.75
C GLN A 59 -33.52 58.55 -3.95
N ASP A 60 -34.71 58.70 -4.50
CA ASP A 60 -35.91 58.08 -3.93
C ASP A 60 -35.89 56.57 -4.20
N SER A 61 -36.42 55.78 -3.26
CA SER A 61 -36.53 54.34 -3.46
C SER A 61 -37.60 54.00 -4.51
N TYR A 62 -37.41 52.90 -5.26
CA TYR A 62 -38.39 52.44 -6.26
C TYR A 62 -39.81 52.25 -5.69
N SER A 63 -39.93 51.80 -4.44
CA SER A 63 -41.24 51.67 -3.77
C SER A 63 -41.90 53.01 -3.46
N GLU A 64 -41.10 54.04 -3.16
CA GLU A 64 -41.59 55.40 -2.90
C GLU A 64 -42.03 56.08 -4.20
N LEU A 65 -41.36 55.78 -5.32
CA LEU A 65 -41.79 56.18 -6.65
C LEU A 65 -43.19 55.64 -6.99
N LEU A 66 -43.43 54.34 -6.78
CA LEU A 66 -44.75 53.74 -7.03
C LEU A 66 -45.85 54.37 -6.16
N GLN A 67 -45.57 54.64 -4.87
CA GLN A 67 -46.52 55.33 -3.99
C GLN A 67 -46.80 56.78 -4.40
N ASN A 68 -45.79 57.50 -4.89
CA ASN A 68 -45.94 58.87 -5.37
C ASN A 68 -46.74 58.93 -6.69
N ILE A 69 -46.62 57.92 -7.54
CA ILE A 69 -47.43 57.77 -8.76
C ILE A 69 -48.89 57.46 -8.39
N ASP A 70 -49.13 56.49 -7.50
CA ASP A 70 -50.49 56.11 -7.08
C ASP A 70 -51.22 57.19 -6.28
N SER A 71 -50.50 58.06 -5.58
CA SER A 71 -51.07 59.22 -4.87
C SER A 71 -51.30 60.45 -5.75
N GLY A 72 -51.04 60.36 -7.06
CA GLY A 72 -51.28 61.43 -8.04
C GLY A 72 -50.35 62.64 -7.92
N ARG A 73 -49.19 62.47 -7.28
CA ARG A 73 -48.22 63.55 -7.03
C ARG A 73 -47.19 63.73 -8.13
N VAL A 74 -47.06 62.79 -9.06
CA VAL A 74 -46.10 62.84 -10.18
C VAL A 74 -46.75 63.48 -11.41
N SER A 75 -46.05 64.42 -12.07
CA SER A 75 -46.52 65.12 -13.27
C SER A 75 -45.94 64.54 -14.57
N ARG A 76 -44.63 64.26 -14.59
CA ARG A 76 -43.89 63.76 -15.74
C ARG A 76 -42.81 62.80 -15.28
N VAL A 77 -42.54 61.78 -16.09
CA VAL A 77 -41.39 60.89 -15.90
C VAL A 77 -40.59 60.80 -17.20
N GLU A 78 -39.29 61.02 -17.11
CA GLU A 78 -38.34 60.83 -18.22
C GLU A 78 -37.51 59.58 -17.98
N LEU A 79 -37.55 58.63 -18.91
CA LEU A 79 -36.86 57.36 -18.82
C LEU A 79 -35.60 57.36 -19.70
N ASP A 80 -34.44 57.08 -19.10
CA ASP A 80 -33.20 56.77 -19.84
C ASP A 80 -33.00 55.25 -19.89
N GLU A 81 -33.40 54.64 -21.03
CA GLU A 81 -33.30 53.18 -21.26
C GLU A 81 -31.85 52.67 -21.16
N SER A 82 -30.87 53.47 -21.56
CA SER A 82 -29.45 53.06 -21.63
C SER A 82 -28.83 52.89 -20.24
N ARG A 83 -29.35 53.59 -19.24
CA ARG A 83 -28.79 53.64 -17.87
C ARG A 83 -29.71 53.02 -16.82
N SER A 84 -30.91 52.60 -17.21
CA SER A 84 -31.97 52.12 -16.30
C SER A 84 -32.30 53.13 -15.20
N VAL A 85 -32.36 54.43 -15.53
CA VAL A 85 -32.70 55.51 -14.58
C VAL A 85 -33.91 56.28 -15.09
N ALA A 86 -34.87 56.52 -14.20
CA ALA A 86 -36.02 57.40 -14.45
C ALA A 86 -35.88 58.70 -13.66
N ARG A 87 -36.08 59.83 -14.32
CA ARG A 87 -36.20 61.15 -13.71
C ARG A 87 -37.67 61.50 -13.49
N VAL A 88 -38.02 61.82 -12.27
CA VAL A 88 -39.40 61.98 -11.83
C VAL A 88 -39.63 63.43 -11.41
N PHE A 89 -40.67 64.04 -11.96
CA PHE A 89 -41.07 65.41 -11.68
C PHE A 89 -42.36 65.40 -10.84
N LEU A 90 -42.34 66.08 -9.69
CA LEU A 90 -43.48 66.18 -8.77
C LEU A 90 -44.34 67.43 -9.05
N ARG A 91 -45.66 67.31 -8.89
CA ARG A 91 -46.63 68.38 -9.14
C ARG A 91 -46.49 69.47 -8.06
N GLY A 92 -46.00 70.65 -8.45
CA GLY A 92 -45.85 71.82 -7.55
C GLY A 92 -44.40 72.16 -7.15
N GLN A 93 -43.40 71.47 -7.71
CA GLN A 93 -41.98 71.85 -7.64
C GLN A 93 -41.47 72.35 -9.00
N PRO A 94 -40.43 73.20 -9.05
CA PRO A 94 -39.82 73.61 -10.31
C PRO A 94 -39.10 72.43 -11.00
N ASP A 95 -39.10 72.39 -12.33
CA ASP A 95 -38.48 71.32 -13.15
C ASP A 95 -36.97 71.12 -12.89
N THR A 96 -36.32 72.03 -12.16
CA THR A 96 -34.92 71.92 -11.74
C THR A 96 -34.69 70.94 -10.58
N GLU A 97 -35.72 70.48 -9.88
CA GLU A 97 -35.64 69.49 -8.79
C GLU A 97 -36.16 68.11 -9.22
N ALA A 98 -35.69 67.61 -10.37
CA ALA A 98 -35.99 66.26 -10.81
C ALA A 98 -35.31 65.23 -9.91
N ARG A 99 -36.07 64.25 -9.40
CA ARG A 99 -35.51 63.14 -8.61
C ARG A 99 -35.15 61.98 -9.52
N GLU A 100 -33.94 61.45 -9.37
CA GLU A 100 -33.46 60.30 -10.14
C GLU A 100 -33.70 59.00 -9.37
N VAL A 101 -34.41 58.05 -9.98
CA VAL A 101 -34.69 56.72 -9.42
C VAL A 101 -34.12 55.66 -10.35
N VAL A 102 -33.32 54.76 -9.79
CA VAL A 102 -32.79 53.60 -10.54
C VAL A 102 -33.90 52.55 -10.66
N LEU A 103 -34.18 52.14 -11.90
CA LEU A 103 -35.13 51.10 -12.23
C LEU A 103 -34.42 49.74 -12.30
N PHE A 104 -35.16 48.65 -12.04
CA PHE A 104 -34.62 47.31 -12.23
C PHE A 104 -34.38 47.05 -13.72
N ALA A 105 -33.24 46.44 -14.04
CA ALA A 105 -32.65 46.47 -15.37
C ALA A 105 -33.44 45.74 -16.48
N ASP A 106 -34.33 44.79 -16.15
CA ASP A 106 -34.84 43.85 -17.17
C ASP A 106 -36.37 43.73 -17.34
N ASP A 107 -37.21 44.29 -16.47
CA ASP A 107 -38.63 44.60 -16.76
C ASP A 107 -39.31 45.20 -15.51
N ASN A 108 -40.08 46.30 -15.64
CA ASN A 108 -40.83 46.89 -14.53
C ASN A 108 -42.33 47.02 -14.87
N PRO A 109 -43.08 45.90 -14.97
CA PRO A 109 -44.48 45.92 -15.40
C PRO A 109 -45.37 46.77 -14.47
N GLU A 110 -45.14 46.72 -13.16
CA GLU A 110 -45.88 47.51 -12.17
C GLU A 110 -45.69 49.02 -12.33
N PHE A 111 -44.51 49.46 -12.75
CA PHE A 111 -44.22 50.88 -13.01
C PHE A 111 -44.97 51.39 -14.25
N TYR A 112 -44.94 50.63 -15.35
CA TYR A 112 -45.70 50.99 -16.56
C TYR A 112 -47.21 50.91 -16.32
N GLU A 113 -47.69 49.98 -15.50
CA GLU A 113 -49.11 49.92 -15.09
C GLU A 113 -49.52 51.11 -14.23
N ALA A 114 -48.70 51.53 -13.26
CA ALA A 114 -48.98 52.67 -12.39
C ALA A 114 -49.03 54.00 -13.17
N ILE A 115 -48.13 54.19 -14.15
CA ILE A 115 -48.16 55.34 -15.07
C ILE A 115 -49.42 55.34 -15.92
N ARG A 116 -49.82 54.17 -16.45
CA ARG A 116 -51.02 54.04 -17.30
C ARG A 116 -52.32 54.26 -16.50
N ARG A 117 -52.38 53.83 -15.24
CA ARG A 117 -53.56 53.98 -14.38
C ARG A 117 -53.80 55.44 -13.96
N ASN A 118 -52.74 56.24 -13.80
CA ASN A 118 -52.81 57.62 -13.29
C ASN A 118 -52.59 58.71 -14.37
N ASP A 119 -52.54 58.33 -15.66
CA ASP A 119 -52.42 59.22 -16.83
C ASP A 119 -51.23 60.20 -16.76
N VAL A 120 -50.05 59.69 -16.40
CA VAL A 120 -48.81 60.47 -16.29
C VAL A 120 -48.05 60.47 -17.63
N GLN A 121 -47.50 61.62 -18.05
CA GLN A 121 -46.72 61.73 -19.29
C GLN A 121 -45.35 61.07 -19.15
N LEU A 122 -45.06 60.08 -20.01
CA LEU A 122 -43.78 59.38 -20.10
C LEU A 122 -43.01 59.80 -21.36
N ASP A 123 -41.78 60.27 -21.21
CA ASP A 123 -40.86 60.60 -22.31
C ASP A 123 -39.61 59.71 -22.23
N VAL A 124 -39.18 59.11 -23.34
CA VAL A 124 -38.09 58.11 -23.36
C VAL A 124 -36.92 58.66 -24.18
N GLN A 125 -35.79 58.90 -23.53
CA GLN A 125 -34.57 59.41 -24.16
C GLN A 125 -33.50 58.31 -24.20
N ARG A 126 -32.84 58.13 -25.34
CA ARG A 126 -31.70 57.20 -25.50
C ARG A 126 -30.41 57.99 -25.55
N SER A 127 -29.58 57.91 -24.50
CA SER A 127 -28.27 58.54 -24.48
C SER A 127 -27.22 57.70 -25.25
N THR A 128 -26.42 58.34 -26.11
CA THR A 128 -25.38 57.69 -26.93
C THR A 128 -24.07 57.56 -26.14
N ASP A 129 -23.66 56.33 -25.80
CA ASP A 129 -22.49 56.05 -24.96
C ASP A 129 -21.16 56.13 -25.74
N GLY A 130 -20.34 57.16 -25.46
CA GLY A 130 -18.97 57.32 -25.96
C GLY A 130 -17.90 56.44 -25.26
N SER A 131 -18.32 55.52 -24.39
CA SER A 131 -17.45 54.66 -23.56
C SER A 131 -16.85 53.46 -24.31
N ALA A 132 -17.40 53.08 -25.46
CA ALA A 132 -16.95 51.94 -26.26
C ALA A 132 -15.56 52.14 -26.91
N LEU A 133 -15.24 53.37 -27.34
CA LEU A 133 -13.96 53.70 -27.97
C LEU A 133 -12.79 53.72 -26.96
N ALA A 134 -13.05 54.17 -25.74
CA ALA A 134 -12.05 54.16 -24.66
C ALA A 134 -11.72 52.72 -24.21
N GLY A 135 -12.71 51.83 -24.19
CA GLY A 135 -12.51 50.40 -23.91
C GLY A 135 -11.60 49.73 -24.93
N LEU A 136 -11.82 49.96 -26.23
CA LEU A 136 -11.00 49.38 -27.30
C LEU A 136 -9.51 49.75 -27.20
N VAL A 137 -9.19 51.01 -26.89
CA VAL A 137 -7.81 51.47 -26.74
C VAL A 137 -7.12 50.82 -25.53
N PHE A 138 -7.86 50.67 -24.41
CA PHE A 138 -7.35 50.01 -23.21
C PHE A 138 -7.05 48.53 -23.45
N HIS A 139 -7.93 47.80 -24.16
CA HIS A 139 -7.70 46.39 -24.52
C HIS A 139 -6.52 46.21 -25.47
N ALA A 140 -6.34 47.11 -26.45
CA ALA A 140 -5.21 47.07 -27.38
C ALA A 140 -3.86 47.28 -26.65
N LEU A 141 -3.81 48.18 -25.68
CA LEU A 141 -2.61 48.42 -24.87
C LEU A 141 -2.25 47.19 -24.01
N LEU A 142 -3.26 46.56 -23.38
CA LEU A 142 -3.05 45.36 -22.55
C LEU A 142 -2.51 44.18 -23.37
N ALA A 143 -3.06 43.96 -24.57
CA ALA A 143 -2.58 42.93 -25.49
C ALA A 143 -1.13 43.16 -25.92
N PHE A 144 -0.75 44.41 -26.18
CA PHE A 144 0.62 44.76 -26.57
C PHE A 144 1.63 44.45 -25.46
N ILE A 145 1.30 44.78 -24.20
CA ILE A 145 2.16 44.50 -23.04
C ILE A 145 2.32 42.98 -22.83
N ALA A 146 1.25 42.20 -22.98
CA ALA A 146 1.30 40.75 -22.85
C ALA A 146 2.23 40.10 -23.90
N ILE A 147 2.16 40.56 -25.15
CA ILE A 147 3.02 40.07 -26.24
C ILE A 147 4.49 40.42 -25.98
N MET A 148 4.77 41.62 -25.47
CA MET A 148 6.14 42.04 -25.12
C MET A 148 6.74 41.19 -23.99
N ILE A 149 5.97 40.88 -22.95
CA ILE A 149 6.41 40.00 -21.85
C ILE A 149 6.68 38.58 -22.35
N LEU A 150 5.82 38.07 -23.24
CA LEU A 150 5.99 36.74 -23.84
C LEU A 150 7.27 36.66 -24.68
N LEU A 151 7.54 37.66 -25.53
CA LEU A 151 8.76 37.74 -26.33
C LEU A 151 10.02 37.87 -25.48
N MET A 152 9.96 38.58 -24.35
CA MET A 152 11.08 38.71 -23.42
C MET A 152 11.38 37.38 -22.69
N PHE A 153 10.34 36.58 -22.39
CA PHE A 153 10.51 35.23 -21.84
C PHE A 153 11.11 34.27 -22.85
N LEU A 154 10.62 34.25 -24.10
CA LEU A 154 11.16 33.43 -25.19
C LEU A 154 12.63 33.71 -25.48
N ARG A 155 13.06 34.98 -25.40
CA ARG A 155 14.46 35.37 -25.53
C ARG A 155 15.35 34.96 -24.36
N ARG A 156 14.79 34.76 -23.15
CA ARG A 156 15.53 34.17 -22.02
C ARG A 156 15.69 32.66 -22.14
N THR A 157 14.76 31.97 -22.81
CA THR A 157 14.84 30.52 -23.05
C THR A 157 15.79 30.14 -24.19
N SER A 158 16.01 31.00 -25.18
CA SER A 158 16.91 30.69 -26.31
C SER A 158 18.40 30.64 -25.93
N ASN A 159 18.81 31.32 -24.84
CA ASN A 159 20.17 31.22 -24.28
C ASN A 159 20.36 30.02 -23.32
N ALA A 160 19.33 29.18 -23.14
CA ALA A 160 19.37 27.96 -22.32
C ALA A 160 19.40 26.66 -23.16
N SER A 161 19.57 26.77 -24.48
CA SER A 161 19.58 25.67 -25.45
C SER A 161 20.69 24.63 -25.25
N GLY A 162 21.70 24.91 -24.42
CA GLY A 162 22.72 23.94 -24.01
C GLY A 162 22.30 22.94 -22.92
N GLN A 163 21.15 23.13 -22.27
CA GLN A 163 20.74 22.32 -21.11
C GLN A 163 19.68 21.24 -21.42
N ALA A 164 18.98 21.34 -22.56
CA ALA A 164 18.00 20.33 -22.99
C ALA A 164 18.67 18.99 -23.41
N MET A 165 19.93 19.02 -23.85
CA MET A 165 20.72 17.82 -24.19
C MET A 165 21.19 17.00 -22.97
N ASN A 166 21.05 17.52 -21.74
CA ASN A 166 21.44 16.83 -20.51
C ASN A 166 20.26 16.15 -19.79
N PHE A 167 19.04 16.22 -20.33
CA PHE A 167 17.86 15.59 -19.71
C PHE A 167 17.88 14.05 -19.85
N GLY A 168 18.64 13.51 -20.82
CA GLY A 168 18.79 12.06 -21.06
C GLY A 168 19.97 11.39 -20.34
N LYS A 169 20.92 12.15 -19.78
CA LYS A 169 22.03 11.59 -18.99
C LYS A 169 21.62 11.56 -17.51
N SER A 170 20.92 10.50 -17.13
CA SER A 170 20.47 10.31 -15.75
C SER A 170 21.68 10.14 -14.81
N LYS A 171 21.80 11.02 -13.81
CA LYS A 171 22.58 10.75 -12.58
C LYS A 171 21.81 9.76 -11.71
N ALA A 172 21.46 8.58 -12.23
CA ALA A 172 21.07 7.47 -11.39
C ALA A 172 22.27 7.18 -10.47
N ARG A 173 22.01 7.14 -9.16
CA ARG A 173 23.02 6.77 -8.16
C ARG A 173 23.22 5.27 -8.23
N PHE A 174 23.91 4.81 -9.26
CA PHE A 174 24.39 3.44 -9.32
C PHE A 174 25.29 3.22 -8.10
N GLN A 175 24.81 2.44 -7.14
CA GLN A 175 25.59 2.05 -5.98
C GLN A 175 26.52 0.94 -6.44
N MET A 176 27.72 1.33 -6.85
CA MET A 176 28.81 0.40 -7.11
C MET A 176 29.43 0.04 -5.77
N GLU A 177 29.12 -1.16 -5.28
CA GLU A 177 29.79 -1.74 -4.11
C GLU A 177 30.99 -2.54 -4.62
N ALA A 178 32.20 -1.97 -4.51
CA ALA A 178 33.44 -2.66 -4.92
C ALA A 178 33.77 -3.87 -4.03
N LYS A 179 33.24 -3.88 -2.79
CA LYS A 179 33.26 -5.02 -1.86
C LYS A 179 31.94 -5.02 -1.10
N THR A 180 31.13 -6.06 -1.30
CA THR A 180 29.84 -6.23 -0.59
C THR A 180 30.04 -6.58 0.88
N GLY A 181 31.15 -7.24 1.23
CA GLY A 181 31.46 -7.65 2.60
C GLY A 181 30.59 -8.79 3.13
N VAL A 182 29.73 -9.37 2.28
CA VAL A 182 28.85 -10.50 2.58
C VAL A 182 29.37 -11.71 1.82
N LEU A 183 29.53 -12.83 2.52
CA LEU A 183 29.98 -14.11 1.96
C LEU A 183 28.85 -15.15 2.00
N PHE A 184 29.05 -16.31 1.37
CA PHE A 184 28.08 -17.40 1.49
C PHE A 184 27.89 -17.92 2.93
N ASP A 185 28.88 -17.73 3.80
CA ASP A 185 28.80 -18.08 5.23
C ASP A 185 27.85 -17.18 6.04
N ASP A 186 27.44 -16.04 5.47
CA ASP A 186 26.48 -15.10 6.05
C ASP A 186 25.05 -15.33 5.52
N VAL A 187 24.88 -16.24 4.56
CA VAL A 187 23.58 -16.68 4.05
C VAL A 187 23.36 -18.10 4.57
N ALA A 188 22.19 -18.42 5.09
CA ALA A 188 21.89 -19.76 5.58
C ALA A 188 20.48 -20.20 5.17
N GLY A 189 20.26 -21.52 5.19
CA GLY A 189 18.94 -22.12 4.99
C GLY A 189 18.42 -22.20 3.57
N ILE A 190 19.29 -21.97 2.58
CA ILE A 190 18.98 -22.08 1.15
C ILE A 190 20.15 -22.80 0.46
N GLU A 191 20.48 -24.01 0.92
CA GLU A 191 21.66 -24.74 0.44
C GLU A 191 21.51 -25.19 -1.01
N GLU A 192 20.30 -25.54 -1.43
CA GLU A 192 19.99 -25.92 -2.80
C GLU A 192 20.26 -24.77 -3.78
N ALA A 193 19.80 -23.55 -3.44
CA ALA A 193 20.07 -22.37 -4.26
C ALA A 193 21.55 -21.99 -4.26
N LYS A 194 22.25 -22.15 -3.12
CA LYS A 194 23.70 -21.89 -3.05
C LYS A 194 24.48 -22.84 -3.94
N GLU A 195 24.16 -24.13 -3.94
CA GLU A 195 24.82 -25.12 -4.78
C GLU A 195 24.66 -24.78 -6.27
N GLU A 196 23.44 -24.41 -6.70
CA GLU A 196 23.21 -24.00 -8.07
C GLU A 196 23.98 -22.71 -8.44
N LEU A 197 24.03 -21.74 -7.52
CA LEU A 197 24.72 -20.47 -7.73
C LEU A 197 26.25 -20.56 -7.57
N GLN A 198 26.76 -21.66 -7.00
CA GLN A 198 28.19 -21.94 -6.91
C GLN A 198 28.82 -22.09 -8.31
N GLU A 199 28.05 -22.58 -9.29
CA GLU A 199 28.47 -22.64 -10.69
C GLU A 199 28.74 -21.23 -11.25
N VAL A 200 27.84 -20.28 -10.96
CA VAL A 200 27.93 -18.87 -11.37
C VAL A 200 29.16 -18.21 -10.77
N VAL A 201 29.43 -18.46 -9.48
CA VAL A 201 30.64 -18.00 -8.79
C VAL A 201 31.91 -18.59 -9.41
N THR A 202 31.92 -19.90 -9.66
CA THR A 202 33.07 -20.60 -10.26
C THR A 202 33.37 -20.06 -11.65
N PHE A 203 32.33 -19.74 -12.41
CA PHE A 203 32.44 -19.09 -13.70
C PHE A 203 33.07 -17.70 -13.60
N LEU A 204 32.60 -16.84 -12.70
CA LEU A 204 33.18 -15.50 -12.50
C LEU A 204 34.64 -15.54 -12.06
N LYS A 205 35.03 -16.54 -11.26
CA LYS A 205 36.42 -16.75 -10.82
C LYS A 205 37.33 -17.30 -11.92
N LYS A 206 36.82 -18.21 -12.78
CA LYS A 206 37.63 -18.96 -13.78
C LYS A 206 36.90 -19.11 -15.12
N PRO A 207 36.65 -18.01 -15.86
CA PRO A 207 35.87 -18.06 -17.11
C PRO A 207 36.55 -18.86 -18.23
N GLU A 208 37.89 -18.92 -18.24
CA GLU A 208 38.69 -19.64 -19.24
C GLU A 208 38.36 -21.14 -19.28
N ARG A 209 38.11 -21.76 -18.11
CA ARG A 209 37.81 -23.19 -18.01
C ARG A 209 36.52 -23.56 -18.74
N PHE A 210 35.50 -22.71 -18.64
CA PHE A 210 34.21 -22.91 -19.30
C PHE A 210 34.29 -22.60 -20.80
N THR A 211 35.04 -21.54 -21.15
CA THR A 211 35.25 -21.14 -22.55
C THR A 211 36.01 -22.21 -23.34
N ALA A 212 37.01 -22.85 -22.73
CA ALA A 212 37.81 -23.91 -23.37
C ALA A 212 37.00 -25.16 -23.76
N VAL A 213 35.92 -25.44 -23.02
CA VAL A 213 35.02 -26.59 -23.28
C VAL A 213 33.85 -26.18 -24.20
N GLY A 214 33.74 -24.89 -24.56
CA GLY A 214 32.64 -24.37 -25.39
C GLY A 214 31.31 -24.24 -24.64
N ALA A 215 31.34 -24.23 -23.29
CA ALA A 215 30.14 -24.02 -22.50
C ALA A 215 29.61 -22.58 -22.68
N ARG A 216 28.31 -22.45 -22.92
CA ARG A 216 27.64 -21.14 -22.97
C ARG A 216 27.34 -20.68 -21.56
N ILE A 217 27.69 -19.44 -21.27
CA ILE A 217 27.50 -18.84 -19.95
C ILE A 217 26.04 -18.40 -19.81
N PRO A 218 25.40 -18.66 -18.67
CA PRO A 218 24.11 -18.06 -18.39
C PRO A 218 24.22 -16.54 -18.32
N ARG A 219 23.40 -15.84 -19.10
CA ARG A 219 23.41 -14.38 -19.15
C ARG A 219 22.62 -13.78 -18.00
N GLY A 220 21.59 -14.50 -17.55
CA GLY A 220 20.66 -14.01 -16.56
C GLY A 220 20.22 -15.12 -15.60
N VAL A 221 20.26 -14.81 -14.31
CA VAL A 221 19.69 -15.63 -13.25
C VAL A 221 18.49 -14.89 -12.67
N LEU A 222 17.33 -15.54 -12.62
CA LEU A 222 16.15 -15.03 -11.94
C LEU A 222 15.98 -15.75 -10.59
N LEU A 223 16.09 -15.00 -9.51
CA LEU A 223 15.77 -15.43 -8.15
C LEU A 223 14.28 -15.25 -7.91
N VAL A 224 13.58 -16.36 -7.70
CA VAL A 224 12.12 -16.39 -7.50
C VAL A 224 11.83 -16.83 -6.09
N GLY A 225 10.96 -16.11 -5.38
CA GLY A 225 10.45 -16.62 -4.11
C GLY A 225 9.77 -15.54 -3.27
N PRO A 226 9.18 -15.89 -2.12
CA PRO A 226 8.49 -14.97 -1.24
C PRO A 226 9.37 -13.80 -0.76
N PRO A 227 8.79 -12.64 -0.37
CA PRO A 227 9.57 -11.55 0.21
C PRO A 227 10.26 -12.00 1.51
N GLY A 228 11.41 -11.40 1.82
CA GLY A 228 12.12 -11.69 3.07
C GLY A 228 12.94 -12.99 3.09
N THR A 229 12.99 -13.76 2.01
CA THR A 229 13.83 -14.97 1.93
C THR A 229 15.32 -14.70 1.64
N GLY A 230 15.74 -13.44 1.56
CA GLY A 230 17.15 -13.09 1.42
C GLY A 230 17.68 -13.11 -0.02
N LYS A 231 16.84 -13.00 -1.05
CA LYS A 231 17.24 -12.91 -2.46
C LYS A 231 18.32 -11.83 -2.72
N THR A 232 18.13 -10.63 -2.18
CA THR A 232 19.10 -9.53 -2.29
C THR A 232 20.40 -9.84 -1.55
N LEU A 233 20.33 -10.52 -0.40
CA LEU A 233 21.50 -10.93 0.37
C LEU A 233 22.30 -12.02 -0.38
N LEU A 234 21.60 -12.98 -0.99
CA LEU A 234 22.20 -14.03 -1.80
C LEU A 234 22.93 -13.46 -3.03
N ALA A 235 22.34 -12.49 -3.73
CA ALA A 235 23.01 -11.79 -4.83
C ALA A 235 24.29 -11.06 -4.39
N LYS A 236 24.27 -10.42 -3.21
CA LYS A 236 25.46 -9.77 -2.63
C LYS A 236 26.54 -10.79 -2.22
N ALA A 237 26.12 -11.96 -1.71
CA ALA A 237 27.03 -13.04 -1.34
C ALA A 237 27.73 -13.64 -2.57
N ILE A 238 27.04 -13.82 -3.70
CA ILE A 238 27.64 -14.28 -4.97
C ILE A 238 28.72 -13.30 -5.43
N ALA A 239 28.45 -12.00 -5.38
CA ALA A 239 29.44 -10.97 -5.74
C ALA A 239 30.65 -10.96 -4.80
N GLY A 240 30.39 -11.08 -3.49
CA GLY A 240 31.43 -11.12 -2.46
C GLY A 240 32.32 -12.35 -2.60
N GLU A 241 31.73 -13.52 -2.83
CA GLU A 241 32.43 -14.78 -3.03
C GLU A 241 33.26 -14.75 -4.32
N ALA A 242 32.70 -14.23 -5.42
CA ALA A 242 33.40 -14.08 -6.70
C ALA A 242 34.46 -12.96 -6.69
N GLY A 243 34.37 -12.00 -5.77
CA GLY A 243 35.27 -10.86 -5.69
C GLY A 243 35.11 -9.85 -6.84
N VAL A 244 33.91 -9.74 -7.40
CA VAL A 244 33.60 -8.86 -8.55
C VAL A 244 32.74 -7.66 -8.12
N PRO A 245 32.78 -6.52 -8.85
CA PRO A 245 31.92 -5.37 -8.57
C PRO A 245 30.43 -5.73 -8.62
N PHE A 246 29.67 -5.20 -7.66
CA PHE A 246 28.22 -5.37 -7.57
C PHE A 246 27.49 -4.06 -7.88
N PHE A 247 26.61 -4.09 -8.88
CA PHE A 247 25.71 -2.98 -9.22
C PHE A 247 24.30 -3.34 -8.80
N SER A 248 23.74 -2.62 -7.83
CA SER A 248 22.34 -2.81 -7.40
C SER A 248 21.46 -1.70 -7.96
N ILE A 249 20.31 -2.09 -8.53
CA ILE A 249 19.24 -1.19 -8.93
C ILE A 249 17.88 -1.81 -8.60
N SER A 250 16.90 -0.98 -8.24
CA SER A 250 15.51 -1.44 -8.11
C SER A 250 14.77 -1.28 -9.44
N GLY A 251 13.96 -2.27 -9.80
CA GLY A 251 13.12 -2.28 -11.00
C GLY A 251 12.17 -1.08 -11.04
N SER A 252 11.71 -0.60 -9.89
CA SER A 252 10.87 0.60 -9.79
C SER A 252 11.61 1.89 -10.18
N GLU A 253 12.95 1.94 -10.15
CA GLU A 253 13.71 3.11 -10.63
C GLU A 253 13.67 3.28 -12.15
N PHE A 254 13.24 2.26 -12.88
CA PHE A 254 13.10 2.34 -14.33
C PHE A 254 11.74 2.88 -14.77
N VAL A 255 10.74 2.91 -13.90
CA VAL A 255 9.38 3.36 -14.20
C VAL A 255 9.23 4.84 -13.83
N GLU A 256 9.11 5.70 -14.84
CA GLU A 256 9.00 7.15 -14.66
C GLU A 256 7.82 7.73 -15.46
N MET A 257 7.40 8.96 -15.10
CA MET A 257 6.29 9.64 -15.80
C MET A 257 6.63 10.05 -17.25
N PHE A 258 7.90 10.03 -17.63
CA PHE A 258 8.37 10.49 -18.94
C PHE A 258 8.82 9.31 -19.79
N VAL A 259 8.14 9.12 -20.92
CA VAL A 259 8.46 8.10 -21.93
C VAL A 259 9.92 8.20 -22.36
N GLY A 260 10.63 7.07 -22.39
CA GLY A 260 12.02 6.95 -22.83
C GLY A 260 13.09 7.24 -21.77
N VAL A 261 12.73 7.77 -20.59
CA VAL A 261 13.70 7.95 -19.50
C VAL A 261 14.16 6.60 -18.94
N GLY A 262 13.25 5.66 -18.70
CA GLY A 262 13.57 4.30 -18.27
C GLY A 262 14.53 3.59 -19.23
N ALA A 263 14.21 3.57 -20.52
CA ALA A 263 15.07 3.01 -21.56
C ALA A 263 16.48 3.64 -21.60
N SER A 264 16.62 4.95 -21.39
CA SER A 264 17.94 5.59 -21.33
C SER A 264 18.74 5.13 -20.10
N ARG A 265 18.09 4.93 -18.95
CA ARG A 265 18.75 4.42 -17.73
C ARG A 265 19.24 2.98 -17.91
N VAL A 266 18.45 2.14 -18.57
CA VAL A 266 18.84 0.77 -18.93
C VAL A 266 20.12 0.81 -19.77
N ARG A 267 20.16 1.62 -20.85
CA ARG A 267 21.37 1.77 -21.67
C ARG A 267 22.60 2.22 -20.87
N ASP A 268 22.43 3.22 -20.00
CA ASP A 268 23.53 3.72 -19.16
C ASP A 268 24.03 2.68 -18.15
N LEU A 269 23.13 1.88 -17.56
CA LEU A 269 23.46 0.77 -16.66
C LEU A 269 24.32 -0.27 -17.38
N PHE A 270 23.86 -0.74 -18.53
CA PHE A 270 24.55 -1.76 -19.32
C PHE A 270 25.89 -1.27 -19.86
N LYS A 271 25.99 0.01 -20.24
CA LYS A 271 27.26 0.61 -20.62
C LYS A 271 28.28 0.59 -19.48
N LYS A 272 27.88 0.98 -18.27
CA LYS A 272 28.75 0.97 -17.08
C LYS A 272 29.14 -0.44 -16.66
N ALA A 273 28.21 -1.40 -16.76
CA ALA A 273 28.51 -2.81 -16.49
C ALA A 273 29.56 -3.35 -17.47
N LYS A 274 29.46 -3.02 -18.76
CA LYS A 274 30.45 -3.38 -19.79
C LYS A 274 31.83 -2.76 -19.51
N GLU A 275 31.88 -1.50 -19.04
CA GLU A 275 33.13 -0.83 -18.68
C GLU A 275 33.83 -1.42 -17.44
N ASN A 276 33.08 -2.10 -16.55
CA ASN A 276 33.58 -2.67 -15.29
C ASN A 276 33.54 -4.20 -15.26
N ALA A 277 33.53 -4.85 -16.42
CA ALA A 277 33.51 -6.30 -16.50
C ALA A 277 34.84 -6.94 -16.04
N PRO A 278 34.83 -8.11 -15.36
CA PRO A 278 33.65 -8.90 -14.97
C PRO A 278 32.89 -8.28 -13.79
N CYS A 279 31.56 -8.25 -13.84
CA CYS A 279 30.71 -7.69 -12.78
C CYS A 279 29.33 -8.34 -12.72
N ILE A 280 28.62 -8.09 -11.62
CA ILE A 280 27.22 -8.51 -11.42
C ILE A 280 26.30 -7.29 -11.44
N VAL A 281 25.23 -7.39 -12.23
CA VAL A 281 24.14 -6.41 -12.24
C VAL A 281 22.92 -7.03 -11.58
N PHE A 282 22.55 -6.52 -10.40
CA PHE A 282 21.38 -6.95 -9.65
C PHE A 282 20.19 -6.00 -9.86
N ILE A 283 19.07 -6.56 -10.30
CA ILE A 283 17.79 -5.85 -10.49
C ILE A 283 16.78 -6.43 -9.50
N ASP A 284 16.49 -5.71 -8.42
CA ASP A 284 15.41 -6.07 -7.49
C ASP A 284 14.04 -5.70 -8.07
N GLU A 285 12.96 -6.33 -7.62
CA GLU A 285 11.58 -6.04 -8.07
C GLU A 285 11.44 -5.93 -9.61
N ILE A 286 12.00 -6.89 -10.35
CA ILE A 286 11.96 -6.86 -11.82
C ILE A 286 10.53 -6.87 -12.38
N ASP A 287 9.55 -7.33 -11.60
CA ASP A 287 8.12 -7.30 -11.92
C ASP A 287 7.57 -5.87 -12.09
N ALA A 288 8.24 -4.84 -11.58
CA ALA A 288 7.86 -3.45 -11.84
C ALA A 288 7.95 -3.07 -13.34
N VAL A 289 8.98 -3.58 -14.04
CA VAL A 289 9.23 -3.34 -15.47
C VAL A 289 8.88 -4.52 -16.36
N GLY A 290 8.98 -5.74 -15.84
CA GLY A 290 8.83 -6.99 -16.56
C GLY A 290 7.40 -7.50 -16.62
N ARG A 291 6.41 -6.70 -16.21
CA ARG A 291 5.01 -7.15 -16.14
C ARG A 291 4.44 -7.42 -17.53
N GLN A 292 3.75 -8.55 -17.68
CA GLN A 292 3.01 -8.90 -18.89
C GLN A 292 1.91 -7.86 -19.17
N ARG A 293 1.66 -7.60 -20.45
CA ARG A 293 0.66 -6.64 -20.96
C ARG A 293 -0.70 -6.83 -20.27
N GLY A 294 -1.16 -5.81 -19.56
CA GLY A 294 -2.57 -5.65 -19.21
C GLY A 294 -3.29 -4.89 -20.33
N THR A 295 -4.51 -5.28 -20.67
CA THR A 295 -5.41 -4.61 -21.64
C THR A 295 -5.92 -3.25 -21.13
N GLY A 296 -5.05 -2.46 -20.51
CA GLY A 296 -5.35 -1.12 -20.00
C GLY A 296 -5.39 -0.13 -21.15
N ILE A 297 -6.59 0.38 -21.45
CA ILE A 297 -6.81 1.50 -22.36
C ILE A 297 -6.30 2.78 -21.66
N GLY A 298 -5.02 3.08 -21.81
CA GLY A 298 -4.40 4.29 -21.24
C GLY A 298 -2.87 4.25 -21.34
N GLY A 299 -2.27 5.31 -21.90
CA GLY A 299 -0.85 5.40 -22.29
C GLY A 299 0.22 5.36 -21.18
N GLY A 300 -0.06 4.72 -20.04
CA GLY A 300 0.94 4.38 -19.02
C GLY A 300 1.71 3.07 -19.33
N ASN A 301 1.23 2.28 -20.29
CA ASN A 301 1.89 1.03 -20.71
C ASN A 301 3.11 1.28 -21.61
N ASP A 302 3.12 2.37 -22.39
CA ASP A 302 4.13 2.60 -23.44
C ASP A 302 5.55 2.79 -22.87
N GLU A 303 5.66 3.43 -21.69
CA GLU A 303 6.95 3.66 -21.04
C GLU A 303 7.56 2.38 -20.47
N ARG A 304 6.74 1.54 -19.84
CA ARG A 304 7.17 0.24 -19.30
C ARG A 304 7.56 -0.70 -20.42
N GLU A 305 6.77 -0.76 -21.49
CA GLU A 305 7.04 -1.60 -22.65
C GLU A 305 8.32 -1.16 -23.37
N GLN A 306 8.54 0.14 -23.55
CA GLN A 306 9.78 0.65 -24.14
C GLN A 306 11.00 0.28 -23.29
N THR A 307 10.87 0.41 -21.96
CA THR A 307 11.96 0.12 -21.03
C THR A 307 12.25 -1.38 -20.95
N LEU A 308 11.22 -2.22 -20.95
CA LEU A 308 11.33 -3.67 -21.05
C LEU A 308 12.03 -4.09 -22.35
N ASN A 309 11.57 -3.60 -23.49
CA ASN A 309 12.17 -3.93 -24.79
C ASN A 309 13.63 -3.47 -24.88
N GLN A 310 13.98 -2.34 -24.27
CA GLN A 310 15.35 -1.90 -24.16
C GLN A 310 16.20 -2.84 -23.28
N LEU A 311 15.66 -3.33 -22.16
CA LEU A 311 16.32 -4.32 -21.31
C LEU A 311 16.59 -5.59 -22.10
N LEU A 312 15.58 -6.11 -22.81
CA LEU A 312 15.71 -7.28 -23.68
C LEU A 312 16.79 -7.09 -24.77
N THR A 313 16.81 -5.90 -25.38
CA THR A 313 17.79 -5.57 -26.43
C THR A 313 19.22 -5.52 -25.88
N GLU A 314 19.43 -4.96 -24.69
CA GLU A 314 20.75 -4.95 -24.04
C GLU A 314 21.19 -6.35 -23.58
N MET A 315 20.27 -7.20 -23.11
CA MET A 315 20.55 -8.59 -22.77
C MET A 315 20.95 -9.43 -23.98
N ASP A 316 20.24 -9.28 -25.10
CA ASP A 316 20.53 -9.98 -26.34
C ASP A 316 21.84 -9.45 -26.97
N GLY A 317 22.08 -8.13 -26.87
CA GLY A 317 23.23 -7.41 -27.42
C GLY A 317 24.60 -7.67 -26.76
N PHE A 318 24.67 -8.54 -25.74
CA PHE A 318 25.95 -9.05 -25.26
C PHE A 318 26.54 -10.08 -26.23
N GLU A 319 27.31 -9.62 -27.22
CA GLU A 319 28.07 -10.54 -28.06
C GLU A 319 29.38 -10.95 -27.35
N GLY A 320 29.59 -12.26 -27.14
CA GLY A 320 30.79 -12.83 -26.53
C GLY A 320 30.76 -13.03 -24.99
N ASN A 321 31.83 -13.61 -24.44
CA ASN A 321 32.04 -13.83 -23.00
C ASN A 321 32.46 -12.53 -22.30
N ALA A 322 31.60 -11.51 -22.30
CA ALA A 322 31.90 -10.22 -21.69
C ALA A 322 32.03 -10.27 -20.16
N GLY A 323 31.75 -11.41 -19.50
CA GLY A 323 31.91 -11.57 -18.05
C GLY A 323 30.91 -10.77 -17.20
N VAL A 324 29.79 -10.33 -17.80
CA VAL A 324 28.70 -9.63 -17.11
C VAL A 324 27.56 -10.61 -16.88
N ILE A 325 27.10 -10.73 -15.63
CA ILE A 325 25.98 -11.58 -15.25
C ILE A 325 24.88 -10.71 -14.66
N ILE A 326 23.65 -10.91 -15.14
CA ILE A 326 22.48 -10.20 -14.66
C ILE A 326 21.76 -11.11 -13.67
N ILE A 327 21.52 -10.62 -12.46
CA ILE A 327 20.71 -11.32 -11.45
C ILE A 327 19.47 -10.47 -11.22
N ALA A 328 18.29 -11.04 -11.37
CA ALA A 328 17.04 -10.37 -11.06
C ALA A 328 16.33 -11.07 -9.91
N ALA A 329 15.61 -10.31 -9.08
CA ALA A 329 14.75 -10.87 -8.05
C ALA A 329 13.28 -10.50 -8.30
N THR A 330 12.39 -11.47 -8.10
CA THR A 330 10.94 -11.24 -8.13
C THR A 330 10.26 -12.01 -7.01
N ASN A 331 9.19 -11.42 -6.47
CA ASN A 331 8.25 -12.13 -5.60
C ASN A 331 7.07 -12.72 -6.39
N ARG A 332 6.95 -12.36 -7.68
CA ARG A 332 5.81 -12.64 -8.55
C ARG A 332 6.30 -13.13 -9.91
N PRO A 333 6.68 -14.41 -10.05
CA PRO A 333 7.10 -14.94 -11.34
C PRO A 333 5.94 -15.02 -12.36
N ASP A 334 4.71 -15.14 -11.87
CA ASP A 334 3.47 -15.30 -12.63
C ASP A 334 3.13 -14.07 -13.50
N VAL A 335 3.45 -12.87 -13.03
CA VAL A 335 3.15 -11.62 -13.75
C VAL A 335 4.22 -11.24 -14.77
N LEU A 336 5.34 -11.96 -14.82
CA LEU A 336 6.45 -11.61 -15.70
C LEU A 336 6.15 -11.97 -17.16
N ASP A 337 6.63 -11.12 -18.07
CA ASP A 337 6.58 -11.38 -19.50
C ASP A 337 7.46 -12.59 -19.83
N GLN A 338 6.87 -13.59 -20.49
CA GLN A 338 7.58 -14.80 -20.93
C GLN A 338 8.79 -14.50 -21.82
N ALA A 339 8.83 -13.33 -22.47
CA ALA A 339 9.98 -12.88 -23.22
C ALA A 339 11.26 -12.80 -22.35
N LEU A 340 11.16 -12.45 -21.07
CA LEU A 340 12.29 -12.39 -20.14
C LEU A 340 12.87 -13.79 -19.84
N LEU A 341 12.01 -14.81 -19.82
CA LEU A 341 12.35 -16.18 -19.45
C LEU A 341 12.88 -17.02 -20.63
N ARG A 342 13.02 -16.42 -21.81
CA ARG A 342 13.52 -17.14 -22.99
C ARG A 342 15.03 -17.41 -22.87
N PRO A 343 15.52 -18.54 -23.42
CA PRO A 343 16.95 -18.84 -23.45
C PRO A 343 17.77 -17.69 -24.03
N GLY A 344 18.88 -17.34 -23.37
CA GLY A 344 19.70 -16.18 -23.70
C GLY A 344 19.36 -14.89 -22.92
N ARG A 345 18.31 -14.92 -22.08
CA ARG A 345 17.95 -13.81 -21.17
C ARG A 345 18.06 -14.28 -19.73
N PHE A 346 16.95 -14.51 -19.03
CA PHE A 346 16.94 -15.21 -17.75
C PHE A 346 16.77 -16.71 -17.99
N ASP A 347 17.88 -17.34 -18.35
CA ASP A 347 17.94 -18.75 -18.71
C ASP A 347 18.04 -19.67 -17.49
N ARG A 348 18.45 -19.14 -16.33
CA ARG A 348 18.43 -19.84 -15.05
C ARG A 348 17.35 -19.24 -14.14
N GLN A 349 16.54 -20.10 -13.54
CA GLN A 349 15.58 -19.72 -12.52
C GLN A 349 15.90 -20.50 -11.25
N VAL A 350 16.23 -19.77 -10.19
CA VAL A 350 16.58 -20.35 -8.90
C VAL A 350 15.48 -20.00 -7.91
N ILE A 351 14.85 -21.03 -7.36
CA ILE A 351 13.76 -20.88 -6.40
C ILE A 351 14.36 -20.70 -5.00
N VAL A 352 13.88 -19.67 -4.29
CA VAL A 352 14.32 -19.26 -2.96
C VAL A 352 13.10 -19.21 -2.04
N ASP A 353 12.72 -20.40 -1.57
CA ASP A 353 11.54 -20.62 -0.74
C ASP A 353 11.79 -20.34 0.75
N PHE A 354 10.74 -20.52 1.56
CA PHE A 354 10.85 -20.46 3.00
C PHE A 354 11.84 -21.52 3.54
N PRO A 355 12.64 -21.17 4.55
CA PRO A 355 13.63 -22.08 5.11
C PRO A 355 13.00 -23.27 5.84
N SER A 356 13.59 -24.45 5.63
CA SER A 356 13.32 -25.66 6.42
C SER A 356 13.75 -25.48 7.88
N LEU A 357 13.42 -26.43 8.77
CA LEU A 357 13.83 -26.38 10.19
C LEU A 357 15.35 -26.18 10.34
N LYS A 358 16.15 -26.97 9.60
CA LYS A 358 17.61 -26.84 9.57
C LYS A 358 18.05 -25.49 9.03
N GLY A 359 17.34 -24.98 8.01
CA GLY A 359 17.62 -23.67 7.45
C GLY A 359 17.34 -22.53 8.43
N ARG A 360 16.23 -22.59 9.18
CA ARG A 360 15.90 -21.63 10.23
C ARG A 360 16.94 -21.63 11.34
N LEU A 361 17.41 -22.80 11.76
CA LEU A 361 18.50 -22.91 12.73
C LEU A 361 19.76 -22.19 12.23
N GLY A 362 20.20 -22.45 10.99
CA GLY A 362 21.37 -21.78 10.42
C GLY A 362 21.20 -20.26 10.30
N ILE A 363 20.00 -19.78 9.93
CA ILE A 363 19.69 -18.34 9.88
C ILE A 363 19.75 -17.73 11.28
N LEU A 364 19.18 -18.40 12.28
CA LEU A 364 19.24 -17.96 13.68
C LEU A 364 20.68 -17.91 14.18
N GLU A 365 21.52 -18.89 13.86
CA GLU A 365 22.93 -18.91 14.23
C GLU A 365 23.69 -17.72 13.65
N VAL A 366 23.49 -17.39 12.36
CA VAL A 366 24.11 -16.23 11.72
C VAL A 366 23.70 -14.93 12.42
N HIS A 367 22.41 -14.74 12.66
CA HIS A 367 21.90 -13.51 13.30
C HIS A 367 22.16 -13.45 14.81
N ALA A 368 22.45 -14.59 15.45
CA ALA A 368 22.83 -14.68 16.86
C ALA A 368 24.29 -14.26 17.11
N ARG A 369 25.20 -14.35 16.13
CA ARG A 369 26.64 -14.04 16.30
C ARG A 369 26.91 -12.68 16.94
N ASN A 370 26.06 -11.69 16.66
CA ASN A 370 26.21 -10.31 17.15
C ASN A 370 25.32 -10.00 18.38
N LYS A 371 24.71 -11.01 19.01
CA LYS A 371 23.76 -10.84 20.11
C LYS A 371 24.20 -11.63 21.35
N LYS A 372 23.89 -11.09 22.54
CA LYS A 372 24.16 -11.76 23.81
C LYS A 372 22.96 -12.61 24.21
N LEU A 373 23.00 -13.89 23.89
CA LEU A 373 22.01 -14.88 24.33
C LEU A 373 22.39 -15.44 25.70
N ALA A 374 21.39 -15.68 26.55
CA ALA A 374 21.57 -16.40 27.79
C ALA A 374 21.76 -17.91 27.51
N PRO A 375 22.48 -18.65 28.39
CA PRO A 375 22.86 -20.05 28.13
C PRO A 375 21.67 -21.03 28.14
N ASP A 376 20.52 -20.62 28.67
CA ASP A 376 19.26 -21.35 28.68
C ASP A 376 18.50 -21.28 27.34
N VAL A 377 18.90 -20.38 26.43
CA VAL A 377 18.21 -20.19 25.14
C VAL A 377 18.69 -21.20 24.10
N SER A 378 17.81 -22.12 23.73
CA SER A 378 18.05 -23.05 22.62
C SER A 378 17.53 -22.48 21.29
N LEU A 379 18.44 -22.25 20.33
CA LEU A 379 18.07 -21.83 18.96
C LEU A 379 17.26 -22.89 18.21
N GLU A 380 17.46 -24.17 18.55
CA GLU A 380 16.71 -25.27 17.95
C GLU A 380 15.25 -25.25 18.39
N ALA A 381 14.99 -25.00 19.68
CA ALA A 381 13.63 -24.84 20.20
C ALA A 381 12.91 -23.66 19.53
N ILE A 382 13.62 -22.55 19.32
CA ILE A 382 13.10 -21.38 18.61
C ILE A 382 12.76 -21.74 17.16
N ALA A 383 13.65 -22.44 16.45
CA ALA A 383 13.43 -22.83 15.05
C ALA A 383 12.18 -23.73 14.87
N ARG A 384 11.88 -24.60 15.84
CA ARG A 384 10.65 -25.42 15.83
C ARG A 384 9.38 -24.58 16.04
N ARG A 385 9.46 -23.56 16.89
CA ARG A 385 8.34 -22.66 17.23
C ARG A 385 8.06 -21.58 16.17
N THR A 386 8.91 -21.41 15.16
CA THR A 386 8.75 -20.41 14.09
C THR A 386 8.56 -21.05 12.71
N PRO A 387 7.55 -21.90 12.51
CA PRO A 387 7.21 -22.46 11.20
C PRO A 387 6.80 -21.35 10.23
N GLY A 388 7.20 -21.44 8.97
CA GLY A 388 6.78 -20.48 7.94
C GLY A 388 7.40 -19.08 8.04
N PHE A 389 8.27 -18.83 9.03
CA PHE A 389 9.00 -17.56 9.11
C PHE A 389 10.01 -17.45 7.98
N SER A 390 10.06 -16.29 7.33
CA SER A 390 11.14 -15.97 6.39
C SER A 390 12.44 -15.66 7.12
N GLY A 391 13.56 -15.63 6.39
CA GLY A 391 14.85 -15.23 6.98
C GLY A 391 14.81 -13.82 7.57
N ALA A 392 14.10 -12.90 6.93
CA ALA A 392 13.87 -11.55 7.43
C ALA A 392 13.02 -11.54 8.71
N ASP A 393 12.01 -12.40 8.82
CA ASP A 393 11.18 -12.50 10.04
C ASP A 393 11.98 -13.03 11.22
N LEU A 394 12.86 -14.02 11.00
CA LEU A 394 13.77 -14.54 12.04
C LEU A 394 14.78 -13.47 12.49
N ALA A 395 15.36 -12.74 11.54
CA ALA A 395 16.26 -11.63 11.84
C ALA A 395 15.56 -10.53 12.64
N ASN A 396 14.32 -10.20 12.26
CA ASN A 396 13.50 -9.21 12.94
C ASN A 396 13.09 -9.69 14.35
N MET A 397 12.68 -10.95 14.51
CA MET A 397 12.34 -11.54 15.80
C MET A 397 13.51 -11.49 16.80
N LEU A 398 14.72 -11.89 16.39
CA LEU A 398 15.92 -11.77 17.24
C LEU A 398 16.30 -10.31 17.52
N ASN A 399 15.94 -9.38 16.62
CA ASN A 399 16.14 -7.96 16.84
C ASN A 399 15.15 -7.39 17.88
N GLU A 400 13.88 -7.74 17.78
CA GLU A 400 12.85 -7.39 18.76
C GLU A 400 13.17 -7.98 20.13
N ALA A 401 13.63 -9.23 20.22
CA ALA A 401 14.07 -9.83 21.48
C ALA A 401 15.21 -9.02 22.14
N ALA A 402 16.16 -8.53 21.34
CA ALA A 402 17.24 -7.66 21.82
C ALA A 402 16.72 -6.29 22.30
N ILE A 403 15.77 -5.70 21.58
CA ILE A 403 15.12 -4.43 21.97
C ILE A 403 14.34 -4.59 23.28
N LEU A 404 13.58 -5.68 23.43
CA LEU A 404 12.85 -5.99 24.66
C LEU A 404 13.79 -6.19 25.84
N THR A 405 14.90 -6.89 25.63
CA THR A 405 15.97 -7.08 26.63
C THR A 405 16.52 -5.73 27.10
N ALA A 406 16.85 -4.84 26.15
CA ALA A 406 17.32 -3.50 26.46
C ALA A 406 16.26 -2.65 27.20
N ARG A 407 14.99 -2.75 26.79
CA ARG A 407 13.87 -2.04 27.44
C ARG A 407 13.66 -2.51 28.88
N ARG A 408 13.84 -3.80 29.14
CA ARG A 408 13.78 -4.43 30.47
C ARG A 408 15.07 -4.25 31.28
N ARG A 409 16.09 -3.59 30.72
CA ARG A 409 17.41 -3.37 31.34
C ARG A 409 18.11 -4.67 31.77
N LYS A 410 17.91 -5.75 30.99
CA LYS A 410 18.62 -7.03 31.14
C LYS A 410 19.94 -7.00 30.36
N GLU A 411 20.91 -7.81 30.77
CA GLU A 411 22.24 -7.88 30.13
C GLU A 411 22.30 -8.86 28.94
N SER A 412 21.42 -9.87 28.94
CA SER A 412 21.33 -10.94 27.94
C SER A 412 19.88 -11.26 27.60
N ILE A 413 19.66 -11.72 26.38
CA ILE A 413 18.35 -12.14 25.87
C ILE A 413 18.01 -13.51 26.48
N THR A 414 16.88 -13.59 27.20
CA THR A 414 16.37 -14.85 27.79
C THR A 414 15.23 -15.43 26.95
N SER A 415 14.82 -16.68 27.21
CA SER A 415 13.73 -17.33 26.45
C SER A 415 12.44 -16.51 26.47
N LEU A 416 12.16 -15.82 27.58
CA LEU A 416 10.97 -14.98 27.72
C LEU A 416 10.97 -13.79 26.74
N GLU A 417 12.11 -13.14 26.49
CA GLU A 417 12.16 -12.07 25.48
C GLU A 417 12.03 -12.57 24.05
N VAL A 418 12.50 -13.80 23.79
CA VAL A 418 12.31 -14.44 22.47
C VAL A 418 10.85 -14.75 22.25
N ASP A 419 10.17 -15.29 23.26
CA ASP A 419 8.76 -15.66 23.17
C ASP A 419 7.87 -14.43 22.95
N ASP A 420 8.12 -13.37 23.71
CA ASP A 420 7.44 -12.08 23.51
C ASP A 420 7.72 -11.48 22.12
N ALA A 421 8.93 -11.70 21.58
CA ALA A 421 9.29 -11.24 20.25
C ALA A 421 8.59 -12.04 19.14
N ILE A 422 8.48 -13.36 19.27
CA ILE A 422 7.69 -14.21 18.36
C ILE A 422 6.23 -13.73 18.35
N GLU A 423 5.64 -13.55 19.53
CA GLU A 423 4.26 -13.08 19.66
C GLU A 423 4.07 -11.69 19.04
N ARG A 424 5.05 -10.80 19.21
CA ARG A 424 5.01 -9.45 18.63
C ARG A 424 5.12 -9.45 17.10
N VAL A 425 5.93 -10.33 16.53
CA VAL A 425 6.08 -10.45 15.07
C VAL A 425 4.79 -11.01 14.45
N VAL A 426 4.15 -12.00 15.08
CA VAL A 426 2.96 -12.65 14.53
C VAL A 426 1.66 -11.88 14.82
N ALA A 427 1.45 -11.45 16.07
CA ALA A 427 0.18 -10.87 16.51
C ALA A 427 0.24 -9.33 16.69
N GLY A 428 1.43 -8.73 16.62
CA GLY A 428 1.61 -7.29 16.76
C GLY A 428 1.77 -6.81 18.20
N MET A 429 1.61 -5.50 18.41
CA MET A 429 1.84 -4.87 19.72
C MET A 429 0.79 -5.27 20.76
N GLU A 430 1.22 -5.48 22.00
CA GLU A 430 0.35 -5.69 23.16
C GLU A 430 -0.57 -4.50 23.37
N ARG A 431 -1.85 -4.78 23.63
CA ARG A 431 -2.83 -3.79 24.04
C ARG A 431 -2.79 -3.61 25.55
N VAL A 432 -3.41 -2.54 26.02
CA VAL A 432 -3.64 -2.34 27.46
C VAL A 432 -4.51 -3.49 27.96
N PRO A 433 -4.11 -4.17 29.05
CA PRO A 433 -4.89 -5.26 29.64
C PRO A 433 -6.32 -4.85 29.91
N LEU A 434 -7.27 -5.74 29.64
CA LEU A 434 -8.67 -5.49 29.93
C LEU A 434 -8.88 -5.49 31.46
N VAL A 435 -9.52 -4.44 31.96
CA VAL A 435 -9.99 -4.41 33.36
C VAL A 435 -11.04 -5.52 33.54
N ASP A 436 -11.05 -6.15 34.72
CA ASP A 436 -12.03 -7.19 35.04
C ASP A 436 -13.46 -6.65 34.82
N SER A 437 -14.14 -7.24 33.84
CA SER A 437 -15.39 -6.75 33.28
C SER A 437 -16.09 -7.90 32.55
N LYS A 438 -17.39 -7.73 32.23
CA LYS A 438 -18.14 -8.68 31.38
C LYS A 438 -17.37 -9.01 30.08
N LYS A 439 -16.65 -8.02 29.52
CA LYS A 439 -15.83 -8.18 28.32
C LYS A 439 -14.64 -9.10 28.55
N LYS A 440 -13.90 -8.94 29.65
CA LYS A 440 -12.76 -9.81 30.01
C LYS A 440 -13.21 -11.27 30.14
N ARG A 441 -14.34 -11.50 30.83
CA ARG A 441 -14.94 -12.83 30.96
C ARG A 441 -15.36 -13.42 29.62
N LEU A 442 -16.02 -12.64 28.77
CA LEU A 442 -16.44 -13.11 27.44
C LEU A 442 -15.24 -13.57 26.61
N VAL A 443 -14.17 -12.76 26.55
CA VAL A 443 -12.94 -13.14 25.86
C VAL A 443 -12.32 -14.38 26.48
N ALA A 444 -12.28 -14.50 27.81
CA ALA A 444 -11.75 -15.69 28.47
C ALA A 444 -12.53 -16.97 28.09
N TYR A 445 -13.86 -16.93 28.08
CA TYR A 445 -14.66 -18.07 27.63
C TYR A 445 -14.42 -18.41 26.15
N HIS A 446 -14.24 -17.40 25.31
CA HIS A 446 -13.93 -17.56 23.90
C HIS A 446 -12.59 -18.30 23.70
N GLU A 447 -11.52 -17.80 24.32
CA GLU A 447 -10.18 -18.40 24.19
C GLU A 447 -10.10 -19.81 24.81
N VAL A 448 -10.73 -20.01 25.97
CA VAL A 448 -10.81 -21.34 26.59
C VAL A 448 -11.61 -22.31 25.72
N GLY A 449 -12.62 -21.82 24.98
CA GLY A 449 -13.36 -22.62 24.01
C GLY A 449 -12.46 -23.22 22.92
N HIS A 450 -11.58 -22.40 22.33
CA HIS A 450 -10.59 -22.88 21.37
C HIS A 450 -9.60 -23.86 22.01
N ALA A 451 -9.03 -23.48 23.15
CA ALA A 451 -7.99 -24.24 23.83
C ALA A 451 -8.49 -25.63 24.26
N LEU A 452 -9.71 -25.70 24.83
CA LEU A 452 -10.27 -26.95 25.32
C LEU A 452 -10.60 -27.92 24.19
N ILE A 453 -11.30 -27.46 23.15
CA ILE A 453 -11.65 -28.32 22.01
C ILE A 453 -10.37 -28.77 21.31
N GLY A 454 -9.44 -27.85 21.06
CA GLY A 454 -8.15 -28.17 20.47
C GLY A 454 -7.34 -29.16 21.30
N THR A 455 -7.57 -29.26 22.61
CA THR A 455 -6.89 -30.23 23.50
C THR A 455 -7.59 -31.60 23.57
N LEU A 456 -8.90 -31.64 23.40
CA LEU A 456 -9.69 -32.88 23.51
C LEU A 456 -9.79 -33.66 22.19
N LEU A 457 -9.54 -33.00 21.06
CA LEU A 457 -9.56 -33.63 19.74
C LEU A 457 -8.28 -34.43 19.47
N LYS A 458 -8.42 -35.59 18.82
CA LYS A 458 -7.30 -36.51 18.65
C LYS A 458 -6.31 -36.05 17.58
N ASP A 459 -6.83 -35.57 16.44
CA ASP A 459 -6.02 -35.25 15.27
C ASP A 459 -5.73 -33.73 15.22
N HIS A 460 -5.68 -33.06 16.38
CA HIS A 460 -5.35 -31.64 16.51
C HIS A 460 -3.96 -31.47 17.14
N ASN A 461 -3.30 -30.36 16.80
CA ASN A 461 -1.99 -30.06 17.36
C ASN A 461 -2.07 -29.68 18.85
N PRO A 462 -1.04 -29.97 19.65
CA PRO A 462 -1.03 -29.67 21.07
C PRO A 462 -1.06 -28.16 21.34
N LEU A 463 -1.76 -27.78 22.41
CA LEU A 463 -1.79 -26.40 22.89
C LEU A 463 -0.40 -26.00 23.45
N LEU A 464 0.07 -24.83 23.04
CA LEU A 464 1.28 -24.19 23.58
C LEU A 464 0.93 -23.21 24.70
N LYS A 465 -0.06 -22.35 24.50
CA LYS A 465 -0.43 -21.29 25.45
C LYS A 465 -1.79 -20.69 25.11
N VAL A 466 -2.53 -20.25 26.13
CA VAL A 466 -3.76 -19.46 25.99
C VAL A 466 -3.63 -18.14 26.76
N SER A 467 -4.03 -17.02 26.17
CA SER A 467 -3.93 -15.69 26.78
C SER A 467 -5.12 -14.81 26.43
N ILE A 468 -5.57 -14.02 27.41
CA ILE A 468 -6.61 -12.99 27.23
C ILE A 468 -6.04 -11.59 27.04
N ILE A 469 -4.71 -11.48 26.92
CA ILE A 469 -4.02 -10.24 26.62
C ILE A 469 -4.10 -10.01 25.11
N GLY A 470 -4.95 -9.08 24.69
CA GLY A 470 -5.10 -8.73 23.28
C GLY A 470 -3.81 -8.19 22.66
N ARG A 471 -3.51 -8.61 21.43
CA ARG A 471 -2.40 -8.10 20.61
C ARG A 471 -2.92 -7.69 19.23
N GLY A 472 -2.46 -6.53 18.74
CA GLY A 472 -2.87 -6.02 17.43
C GLY A 472 -4.39 -5.86 17.32
N GLN A 473 -5.00 -6.59 16.37
CA GLN A 473 -6.46 -6.63 16.18
C GLN A 473 -7.17 -7.68 17.06
N ALA A 474 -6.44 -8.70 17.53
CA ALA A 474 -6.99 -9.79 18.34
C ALA A 474 -7.25 -9.35 19.79
N MET A 475 -8.36 -9.82 20.37
CA MET A 475 -8.75 -9.52 21.76
C MET A 475 -8.22 -10.54 22.78
N GLY A 476 -7.99 -11.78 22.34
CA GLY A 476 -7.31 -12.86 23.03
C GLY A 476 -6.62 -13.75 21.99
N LEU A 477 -5.76 -14.67 22.43
CA LEU A 477 -4.97 -15.54 21.56
C LEU A 477 -4.80 -16.93 22.17
N THR A 478 -5.06 -17.94 21.34
CA THR A 478 -4.78 -19.35 21.63
C THR A 478 -3.74 -19.88 20.64
N TRP A 479 -2.62 -20.40 21.16
CA TRP A 479 -1.47 -20.86 20.36
C TRP A 479 -1.37 -22.38 20.39
N PHE A 480 -1.27 -22.98 19.21
CA PHE A 480 -1.02 -24.41 19.03
C PHE A 480 0.34 -24.63 18.39
N GLU A 481 0.93 -25.78 18.65
CA GLU A 481 2.17 -26.18 17.99
C GLU A 481 1.90 -26.43 16.50
N PRO A 482 2.82 -26.09 15.59
CA PRO A 482 2.70 -26.51 14.20
C PRO A 482 2.94 -28.01 14.04
N GLY A 483 2.01 -28.70 13.38
CA GLY A 483 2.24 -30.07 12.92
C GLY A 483 3.15 -30.09 11.68
N GLU A 484 4.10 -31.02 11.65
CA GLU A 484 4.96 -31.28 10.47
C GLU A 484 4.39 -32.37 9.55
N GLU A 485 3.32 -33.04 9.96
CA GLU A 485 2.70 -34.14 9.21
C GLU A 485 1.77 -33.64 8.08
N ILE A 486 1.62 -34.47 7.05
CA ILE A 486 0.71 -34.20 5.94
C ILE A 486 -0.73 -34.18 6.47
N PRO A 487 -1.49 -33.09 6.28
CA PRO A 487 -2.81 -32.94 6.89
C PRO A 487 -3.81 -33.94 6.28
N THR A 488 -4.46 -34.71 7.16
CA THR A 488 -5.54 -35.64 6.78
C THR A 488 -6.90 -34.94 6.77
N ARG A 489 -7.94 -35.60 6.22
CA ARG A 489 -9.32 -35.08 6.30
C ARG A 489 -9.77 -34.85 7.74
N ASN A 490 -9.44 -35.76 8.65
CA ASN A 490 -9.81 -35.62 10.06
C ASN A 490 -9.07 -34.44 10.72
N TYR A 491 -7.78 -34.25 10.39
CA TYR A 491 -7.04 -33.08 10.86
C TYR A 491 -7.74 -31.77 10.51
N PHE A 492 -8.25 -31.63 9.27
CA PHE A 492 -9.01 -30.43 8.90
C PHE A 492 -10.35 -30.31 9.65
N LEU A 493 -11.08 -31.41 9.84
CA LEU A 493 -12.34 -31.39 10.59
C LEU A 493 -12.13 -31.01 12.06
N ASP A 494 -11.10 -31.58 12.70
CA ASP A 494 -10.74 -31.28 14.08
C ASP A 494 -10.28 -29.83 14.20
N ARG A 495 -9.50 -29.33 13.24
CA ARG A 495 -9.09 -27.91 13.18
C ARG A 495 -10.27 -26.96 13.00
N ILE A 496 -11.22 -27.27 12.12
CA ILE A 496 -12.46 -26.47 11.96
C ILE A 496 -13.27 -26.50 13.26
N THR A 497 -13.36 -27.66 13.93
CA THR A 497 -14.06 -27.80 15.21
C THR A 497 -13.40 -26.97 16.31
N ALA A 498 -12.07 -26.95 16.39
CA ALA A 498 -11.32 -26.12 17.34
C ALA A 498 -11.50 -24.61 17.06
N ILE A 499 -11.48 -24.19 15.79
CA ILE A 499 -11.75 -22.79 15.39
C ILE A 499 -13.20 -22.40 15.75
N LEU A 500 -14.16 -23.32 15.67
CA LEU A 500 -15.55 -23.05 16.10
C LEU A 500 -15.71 -23.00 17.63
N GLY A 501 -14.69 -23.39 18.40
CA GLY A 501 -14.75 -23.49 19.85
C GLY A 501 -15.06 -22.18 20.56
N GLY A 502 -14.47 -21.07 20.13
CA GLY A 502 -14.75 -19.76 20.73
C GLY A 502 -16.22 -19.34 20.55
N ARG A 503 -16.76 -19.50 19.34
CA ARG A 503 -18.18 -19.25 19.05
C ARG A 503 -19.11 -20.19 19.83
N ALA A 504 -18.79 -21.48 19.86
CA ALA A 504 -19.58 -22.49 20.56
C ALA A 504 -19.62 -22.24 22.08
N ALA A 505 -18.49 -21.81 22.65
CA ALA A 505 -18.42 -21.39 24.05
C ALA A 505 -19.32 -20.19 24.33
N GLU A 506 -19.28 -19.15 23.50
CA GLU A 506 -20.16 -17.99 23.66
C GLU A 506 -21.64 -18.38 23.64
N GLU A 507 -22.08 -19.18 22.66
CA GLU A 507 -23.48 -19.59 22.53
C GLU A 507 -23.94 -20.45 23.71
N VAL A 508 -23.14 -21.45 24.11
CA VAL A 508 -23.52 -22.36 25.20
C VAL A 508 -23.53 -21.67 26.57
N ILE A 509 -22.67 -20.67 26.78
CA ILE A 509 -22.51 -19.98 28.07
C ILE A 509 -23.43 -18.78 28.21
N PHE A 510 -23.50 -17.92 27.19
CA PHE A 510 -24.22 -16.65 27.25
C PHE A 510 -25.54 -16.68 26.46
N GLY A 511 -25.76 -17.69 25.62
CA GLY A 511 -26.93 -17.83 24.76
C GLY A 511 -26.81 -17.08 23.43
N ASP A 512 -27.72 -17.37 22.50
CA ASP A 512 -27.72 -16.86 21.13
C ASP A 512 -27.70 -15.32 21.03
N ALA A 513 -28.28 -14.63 22.02
CA ALA A 513 -28.39 -13.18 22.03
C ALA A 513 -27.07 -12.45 22.36
N GLU A 514 -26.10 -13.15 22.94
CA GLU A 514 -24.82 -12.59 23.40
C GLU A 514 -23.63 -13.06 22.55
N VAL A 515 -23.91 -13.64 21.39
CA VAL A 515 -22.93 -14.02 20.37
C VAL A 515 -22.26 -12.77 19.80
N THR A 516 -20.92 -12.71 19.81
CA THR A 516 -20.18 -11.47 19.51
C THR A 516 -19.61 -11.41 18.10
N ILE A 517 -19.13 -10.22 17.69
CA ILE A 517 -18.33 -10.08 16.46
C ILE A 517 -16.90 -10.65 16.58
N GLY A 518 -16.48 -11.09 17.77
CA GLY A 518 -15.11 -11.56 18.04
C GLY A 518 -14.69 -12.75 17.18
N ALA A 519 -15.61 -13.66 16.87
CA ALA A 519 -15.35 -14.83 16.02
C ALA A 519 -15.28 -14.52 14.51
N SER A 520 -15.30 -13.25 14.07
CA SER A 520 -15.32 -12.90 12.65
C SER A 520 -14.13 -13.50 11.89
N ASP A 521 -12.93 -13.36 12.43
CA ASP A 521 -11.70 -13.87 11.80
C ASP A 521 -11.70 -15.41 11.76
N ASP A 522 -12.25 -16.05 12.80
CA ASP A 522 -12.40 -17.51 12.88
C ASP A 522 -13.36 -18.03 11.82
N LEU A 523 -14.50 -17.35 11.64
CA LEU A 523 -15.48 -17.67 10.61
C LEU A 523 -14.90 -17.53 9.20
N GLN A 524 -14.04 -16.53 8.96
CA GLN A 524 -13.37 -16.39 7.67
C GLN A 524 -12.37 -17.52 7.43
N LYS A 525 -11.51 -17.82 8.41
CA LYS A 525 -10.51 -18.89 8.34
C LYS A 525 -11.15 -20.26 8.11
N LEU A 526 -12.18 -20.60 8.89
CA LEU A 526 -12.85 -21.88 8.76
C LEU A 526 -13.60 -22.00 7.42
N THR A 527 -14.19 -20.90 6.92
CA THR A 527 -14.91 -20.93 5.64
C THR A 527 -13.95 -21.14 4.48
N SER A 528 -12.79 -20.46 4.48
CA SER A 528 -11.73 -20.69 3.50
C SER A 528 -11.27 -22.14 3.54
N MET A 529 -10.96 -22.66 4.74
CA MET A 529 -10.48 -24.03 4.93
C MET A 529 -11.50 -25.07 4.47
N ALA A 530 -12.77 -24.93 4.87
CA ALA A 530 -13.84 -25.83 4.44
C ALA A 530 -14.07 -25.77 2.93
N ARG A 531 -13.95 -24.60 2.31
CA ARG A 531 -14.03 -24.47 0.85
C ARG A 531 -12.86 -25.17 0.17
N GLU A 532 -11.62 -24.97 0.62
CA GLU A 532 -10.44 -25.65 0.06
C GLU A 532 -10.52 -27.17 0.18
N MET A 533 -11.06 -27.69 1.30
CA MET A 533 -11.34 -29.12 1.46
C MET A 533 -12.26 -29.66 0.35
N VAL A 534 -13.28 -28.88 -0.01
CA VAL A 534 -14.29 -29.27 -1.00
C VAL A 534 -13.79 -29.06 -2.42
N THR A 535 -13.18 -27.92 -2.72
CA THR A 535 -12.84 -27.50 -4.09
C THR A 535 -11.44 -27.91 -4.53
N ARG A 536 -10.44 -27.90 -3.63
CA ARG A 536 -9.04 -28.17 -3.99
C ARG A 536 -8.60 -29.58 -3.64
N TYR A 537 -8.87 -30.00 -2.41
CA TYR A 537 -8.40 -31.30 -1.91
C TYR A 537 -9.33 -32.46 -2.26
N GLY A 538 -10.54 -32.18 -2.76
CA GLY A 538 -11.51 -33.23 -3.11
C GLY A 538 -11.95 -34.09 -1.92
N MET A 539 -11.98 -33.52 -0.71
CA MET A 539 -12.30 -34.21 0.56
C MET A 539 -13.81 -34.23 0.88
N SER A 540 -14.65 -34.18 -0.15
CA SER A 540 -16.11 -34.12 -0.03
C SER A 540 -16.80 -35.17 -0.90
N ASP A 541 -18.11 -35.31 -0.72
CA ASP A 541 -18.94 -36.24 -1.50
C ASP A 541 -19.04 -35.86 -3.00
N LEU A 542 -18.50 -34.70 -3.40
CA LEU A 542 -18.36 -34.31 -4.81
C LEU A 542 -17.28 -35.11 -5.56
N GLY A 543 -16.46 -35.86 -4.82
CA GLY A 543 -15.42 -36.71 -5.36
C GLY A 543 -14.03 -36.05 -5.39
N PRO A 544 -13.01 -36.81 -5.79
CA PRO A 544 -11.61 -36.40 -5.74
C PRO A 544 -11.21 -35.55 -6.96
N TYR A 545 -11.92 -34.43 -7.19
CA TYR A 545 -11.65 -33.50 -8.28
C TYR A 545 -11.23 -32.14 -7.75
N ALA A 546 -10.23 -31.51 -8.38
CA ALA A 546 -9.91 -30.11 -8.14
C ALA A 546 -10.82 -29.23 -9.01
N LEU A 547 -11.79 -28.56 -8.38
CA LEU A 547 -12.73 -27.63 -8.99
C LEU A 547 -12.17 -26.21 -9.11
N GLU A 548 -11.19 -25.87 -8.26
CA GLU A 548 -10.52 -24.57 -8.25
C GLU A 548 -8.99 -24.78 -8.34
N ASN A 549 -8.33 -23.98 -9.18
CA ASN A 549 -6.87 -23.92 -9.25
C ASN A 549 -6.30 -22.94 -8.22
N ASP A 550 -5.04 -23.12 -7.86
CA ASP A 550 -4.33 -22.25 -6.92
C ASP A 550 -3.97 -20.90 -7.57
N SER A 551 -4.97 -20.03 -7.75
CA SER A 551 -4.74 -18.63 -8.12
C SER A 551 -5.00 -17.74 -6.91
N SER A 552 -4.02 -17.68 -6.03
CA SER A 552 -4.04 -16.98 -4.76
C SER A 552 -3.91 -15.46 -4.85
N GLU A 553 -4.45 -14.77 -5.88
CA GLU A 553 -4.66 -13.32 -5.74
C GLU A 553 -5.58 -12.65 -6.77
N VAL A 554 -6.43 -11.79 -6.21
CA VAL A 554 -7.43 -10.89 -6.81
C VAL A 554 -6.75 -9.89 -7.74
N PHE A 555 -6.77 -10.16 -9.05
CA PHE A 555 -6.49 -9.14 -10.06
C PHE A 555 -7.79 -8.41 -10.38
N LEU A 556 -7.88 -7.13 -10.00
CA LEU A 556 -8.99 -6.20 -10.25
C LEU A 556 -9.44 -6.11 -11.73
N GLY A 557 -8.68 -6.65 -12.68
CA GLY A 557 -9.05 -6.77 -14.10
C GLY A 557 -9.42 -8.17 -14.58
N ARG A 558 -9.14 -9.24 -13.82
CA ARG A 558 -9.49 -10.64 -14.16
C ARG A 558 -10.80 -11.06 -13.50
N ASP A 559 -11.18 -10.43 -12.40
CA ASP A 559 -12.44 -10.75 -11.68
C ASP A 559 -13.71 -10.45 -12.48
N LEU A 560 -13.70 -9.53 -13.45
CA LEU A 560 -14.83 -9.36 -14.36
C LEU A 560 -15.05 -10.56 -15.29
N MET A 561 -14.05 -11.45 -15.43
CA MET A 561 -14.05 -12.62 -16.32
C MET A 561 -13.69 -13.95 -15.63
N SER A 562 -13.38 -13.95 -14.33
CA SER A 562 -13.30 -15.15 -13.50
C SER A 562 -14.72 -15.70 -13.25
N ARG A 563 -15.39 -16.12 -14.32
CA ARG A 563 -16.52 -17.05 -14.18
C ARG A 563 -15.96 -18.27 -13.44
N SER A 564 -16.69 -18.74 -12.42
CA SER A 564 -16.44 -20.06 -11.83
C SER A 564 -16.19 -21.04 -12.97
N GLU A 565 -15.04 -21.73 -12.96
CA GLU A 565 -14.67 -22.69 -14.01
C GLU A 565 -15.66 -23.88 -14.08
N PHE A 566 -16.61 -23.93 -13.15
CA PHE A 566 -17.68 -24.91 -13.00
C PHE A 566 -19.08 -24.26 -13.02
N SER A 567 -20.10 -25.08 -13.31
CA SER A 567 -21.51 -24.66 -13.44
C SER A 567 -22.10 -24.14 -12.12
N GLU A 568 -23.15 -23.31 -12.20
CA GLU A 568 -23.90 -22.84 -11.02
C GLU A 568 -24.47 -23.98 -10.17
N GLU A 569 -24.82 -25.11 -10.80
CA GLU A 569 -25.25 -26.31 -10.09
C GLU A 569 -24.12 -26.87 -9.20
N ILE A 570 -22.89 -26.93 -9.71
CA ILE A 570 -21.73 -27.37 -8.93
C ILE A 570 -21.43 -26.36 -7.83
N ALA A 571 -21.53 -25.05 -8.10
CA ALA A 571 -21.35 -24.02 -7.08
C ALA A 571 -22.32 -24.18 -5.90
N THR A 572 -23.61 -24.40 -6.21
CA THR A 572 -24.64 -24.65 -5.19
C THR A 572 -24.31 -25.89 -4.36
N LYS A 573 -23.82 -26.96 -5.00
CA LYS A 573 -23.41 -28.19 -4.31
C LYS A 573 -22.17 -27.97 -3.43
N VAL A 574 -21.21 -27.18 -3.88
CA VAL A 574 -20.02 -26.80 -3.08
C VAL A 574 -20.46 -26.05 -1.82
N ASP A 575 -21.30 -25.02 -1.95
CA ASP A 575 -21.79 -24.25 -0.80
C ASP A 575 -22.59 -25.11 0.18
N GLN A 576 -23.39 -26.04 -0.33
CA GLN A 576 -24.12 -27.01 0.49
C GLN A 576 -23.17 -27.91 1.29
N GLN A 577 -22.11 -28.42 0.66
CA GLN A 577 -21.11 -29.26 1.30
C GLN A 577 -20.31 -28.50 2.37
N VAL A 578 -19.88 -27.28 2.07
CA VAL A 578 -19.23 -26.39 3.05
C VAL A 578 -20.13 -26.17 4.25
N ARG A 579 -21.41 -25.82 4.04
CA ARG A 579 -22.38 -25.63 5.12
C ARG A 579 -22.57 -26.90 5.95
N GLN A 580 -22.63 -28.08 5.32
CA GLN A 580 -22.78 -29.35 6.02
C GLN A 580 -21.58 -29.65 6.93
N ILE A 581 -20.36 -29.48 6.41
CA ILE A 581 -19.12 -29.67 7.17
C ILE A 581 -19.09 -28.74 8.38
N VAL A 582 -19.32 -27.44 8.17
CA VAL A 582 -19.28 -26.44 9.25
C VAL A 582 -20.36 -26.70 10.28
N THR A 583 -21.59 -27.01 9.86
CA THR A 583 -22.71 -27.29 10.79
C THR A 583 -22.43 -28.54 11.64
N HIS A 584 -21.86 -29.59 11.03
CA HIS A 584 -21.48 -30.80 11.75
C HIS A 584 -20.41 -30.53 12.80
N CYS A 585 -19.34 -29.82 12.42
CA CYS A 585 -18.26 -29.42 13.33
C CYS A 585 -18.79 -28.50 14.44
N TYR A 586 -19.71 -27.59 14.13
CA TYR A 586 -20.32 -26.69 15.11
C TYR A 586 -21.14 -27.45 16.17
N ALA A 587 -21.99 -28.38 15.73
CA ALA A 587 -22.76 -29.23 16.63
C ALA A 587 -21.83 -30.08 17.51
N HIS A 588 -20.73 -30.57 16.95
CA HIS A 588 -19.72 -31.31 17.70
C HIS A 588 -19.05 -30.45 18.77
N ALA A 589 -18.62 -29.24 18.41
CA ALA A 589 -18.04 -28.27 19.33
C ALA A 589 -19.00 -27.93 20.48
N CYS A 590 -20.26 -27.60 20.19
CA CYS A 590 -21.27 -27.31 21.20
C CYS A 590 -21.51 -28.49 22.16
N ARG A 591 -21.44 -29.73 21.67
CA ARG A 591 -21.54 -30.92 22.53
C ARG A 591 -20.36 -31.01 23.51
N ILE A 592 -19.12 -30.89 23.01
CA ILE A 592 -17.90 -30.96 23.85
C ILE A 592 -17.94 -29.87 24.94
N ILE A 593 -18.31 -28.64 24.58
CA ILE A 593 -18.41 -27.52 25.52
C ILE A 593 -19.49 -27.76 26.58
N ARG A 594 -20.66 -28.31 26.21
CA ARG A 594 -21.74 -28.63 27.16
C ARG A 594 -21.33 -29.73 28.14
N GLU A 595 -20.66 -30.77 27.67
CA GLU A 595 -20.20 -31.89 28.49
C GLU A 595 -19.12 -31.47 29.50
N ASN A 596 -18.29 -30.48 29.15
CA ASN A 596 -17.15 -30.02 29.95
C ASN A 596 -17.38 -28.64 30.61
N ARG A 597 -18.64 -28.26 30.87
CA ARG A 597 -18.97 -26.91 31.35
C ARG A 597 -18.26 -26.52 32.66
N THR A 598 -18.25 -27.42 33.64
CA THR A 598 -17.62 -27.17 34.95
C THR A 598 -16.11 -26.96 34.85
N LEU A 599 -15.46 -27.66 33.91
CA LEU A 599 -14.03 -27.51 33.62
C LEU A 599 -13.74 -26.14 33.00
N ILE A 600 -14.55 -25.71 32.04
CA ILE A 600 -14.40 -24.39 31.39
C ILE A 600 -14.49 -23.27 32.42
N ASP A 601 -15.53 -23.29 33.27
CA ASP A 601 -15.73 -22.24 34.28
C ASP A 601 -14.50 -22.13 35.21
N ARG A 602 -13.93 -23.28 35.64
CA ARG A 602 -12.72 -23.32 36.47
C ARG A 602 -11.48 -22.78 35.75
N ILE A 603 -11.27 -23.16 34.49
CA ILE A 603 -10.14 -22.67 33.70
C ILE A 603 -10.25 -21.17 33.45
N VAL A 604 -11.47 -20.68 33.18
CA VAL A 604 -11.73 -19.25 32.97
C VAL A 604 -11.42 -18.44 34.22
N ASP A 605 -11.79 -18.92 35.41
CA ASP A 605 -11.45 -18.23 36.66
C ASP A 605 -9.92 -18.12 36.84
N ILE A 606 -9.18 -19.21 36.58
CA ILE A 606 -7.70 -19.19 36.60
C ILE A 606 -7.14 -18.22 35.55
N LEU A 607 -7.71 -18.20 34.35
CA LEU A 607 -7.25 -17.36 33.24
C LEU A 607 -7.53 -15.88 33.49
N ILE A 608 -8.59 -15.52 34.22
CA ILE A 608 -8.87 -14.13 34.60
C ILE A 608 -7.84 -13.61 35.60
N GLU A 609 -7.38 -14.48 36.53
CA GLU A 609 -6.38 -14.16 37.54
C GLU A 609 -4.95 -14.09 36.95
N GLN A 610 -4.57 -15.09 36.16
CA GLN A 610 -3.21 -15.22 35.61
C GLN A 610 -3.03 -14.51 34.27
N GLU A 611 -4.12 -14.18 33.57
CA GLU A 611 -4.19 -13.59 32.21
C GLU A 611 -3.59 -14.44 31.08
N THR A 612 -2.76 -15.42 31.44
CA THR A 612 -2.10 -16.36 30.54
C THR A 612 -1.93 -17.70 31.26
N ILE A 613 -2.19 -18.79 30.55
CA ILE A 613 -1.94 -20.16 31.03
C ILE A 613 -1.08 -20.87 29.97
N GLU A 614 0.00 -21.50 30.41
CA GLU A 614 0.87 -22.32 29.56
C GLU A 614 0.20 -23.67 29.23
N GLY A 615 0.51 -24.24 28.06
CA GLY A 615 -0.16 -25.42 27.53
C GLY A 615 0.02 -26.68 28.39
N GLU A 616 1.16 -26.82 29.07
CA GLU A 616 1.39 -27.91 30.04
C GLU A 616 0.46 -27.80 31.23
N GLN A 617 0.42 -26.63 31.87
CA GLN A 617 -0.48 -26.35 32.99
C GLN A 617 -1.96 -26.52 32.58
N PHE A 618 -2.31 -26.11 31.36
CA PHE A 618 -3.65 -26.30 30.82
C PHE A 618 -4.00 -27.79 30.71
N ARG A 619 -3.12 -28.61 30.13
CA ARG A 619 -3.32 -30.06 30.02
C ARG A 619 -3.44 -30.73 31.38
N GLU A 620 -2.61 -30.38 32.35
CA GLU A 620 -2.69 -30.92 33.72
C GLU A 620 -4.05 -30.66 34.38
N ILE A 621 -4.66 -29.49 34.12
CA ILE A 621 -6.00 -29.16 34.63
C ILE A 621 -7.06 -29.99 33.90
N VAL A 622 -6.94 -30.17 32.58
CA VAL A 622 -7.90 -30.95 31.78
C VAL A 622 -7.85 -32.44 32.11
N GLU A 623 -6.66 -33.03 32.30
CA GLU A 623 -6.46 -34.46 32.64
C GLU A 623 -7.16 -34.86 33.95
N GLN A 624 -7.32 -33.92 34.89
CA GLN A 624 -8.03 -34.18 36.15
C GLN A 624 -9.52 -34.48 35.96
N TYR A 625 -10.09 -34.10 34.82
CA TYR A 625 -11.53 -34.20 34.55
C TYR A 625 -11.85 -35.13 33.38
N THR A 626 -11.03 -35.11 32.33
CA THR A 626 -11.29 -35.82 31.08
C THR A 626 -9.99 -36.44 30.56
N PRO A 627 -9.97 -37.73 30.14
CA PRO A 627 -8.78 -38.34 29.57
C PRO A 627 -8.41 -37.67 28.24
N ILE A 628 -7.16 -37.26 28.12
CA ILE A 628 -6.62 -36.63 26.91
C ILE A 628 -6.14 -37.72 25.93
N PRO A 629 -6.41 -37.61 24.61
CA PRO A 629 -5.89 -38.53 23.61
C PRO A 629 -4.34 -38.54 23.53
N GLU A 630 -3.73 -39.71 23.28
CA GLU A 630 -2.26 -39.89 23.29
C GLU A 630 -1.47 -38.96 22.33
N GLY A 631 -2.08 -38.43 21.27
CA GLY A 631 -1.45 -37.51 20.30
C GLY A 631 -1.24 -36.07 20.80
N GLN A 632 -1.78 -35.73 21.97
CA GLN A 632 -1.76 -34.38 22.57
C GLN A 632 -0.69 -34.20 23.64
N VAL A 633 0.01 -35.28 24.01
CA VAL A 633 1.10 -35.22 24.99
C VAL A 633 2.30 -34.63 24.25
N ALA A 634 2.65 -33.38 24.59
CA ALA A 634 3.85 -32.75 24.07
C ALA A 634 5.03 -33.73 24.23
N SER A 635 5.76 -33.96 23.14
CA SER A 635 7.01 -34.72 23.16
C SER A 635 7.86 -34.15 24.29
N LYS A 636 7.97 -34.87 25.41
CA LYS A 636 8.82 -34.47 26.53
C LYS A 636 10.19 -34.14 25.97
N THR A 637 10.54 -32.88 26.11
CA THR A 637 11.81 -32.28 25.74
C THR A 637 12.94 -33.21 26.17
N ALA A 638 13.72 -33.68 25.20
CA ALA A 638 15.06 -34.21 25.37
C ALA A 638 16.02 -33.31 24.60
#